data_AF-A0AAQ3K726-F1
#
_entry.id   AF-A0AAQ3K726-F1
#
_cell.length_a   1.000
_cell.length_b   1.000
_cell.length_c   1.000
_cell.angle_alpha   90.00
_cell.angle_beta   90.00
_cell.angle_gamma   90.00
#
_symmetry.space_group_name_H-M   'P 1'
#
loop_
_entity.id
_entity.type
_entity.pdbx_description
1 polymer ?
#
loop_
_entity_poly.entity_id
_entity_poly.type
_entity_poly.pdbx_seq_one_letter_code
_entity_poly.pdbx_strand_id
1 'polypeptide(L)'
;MAAFLRRRPITLPQMATLPSILCRQQHRCLGLHSLCSGRVAFLSQTHASPPPEEAAESSPTRKVLETFMEEFEVGSRTISIETGKIARFANGSVVITMDDTNVLSTVTSAKGDGARDFLPLTVDYQEKQYAQGVIPTTFMRREGAPKERELLCGRLIDRPIRPLFPPGFYHEVQVMVSVLSSDGKQDPDVMAANATSAALMLSDIPWNGPIGVIRVGRIDGKFIFNPTMDELSLSDLNLVYACTKDRTLMIDVQAREITEKDLESGLQLAHSEAVKYIDPQIRLAEKAGKQKREYKLSLISDRTLEKIRSIAEAPIEAVFTDSTYGKFARGEALDTITKTVRAKLEEECDEESLKVLPKAVDTVRKKIIRRRIIDQGVRVDGRQLDQVRPLYCESGTYPMLHGSSLFSRGDTQVLCTVTLGAPGDAQRLDSIVGPPTKRFMLHYSFPPFSINEVGKRGGLNRREVGHGTLAEKALLAVLPPEDDFPYTVRVNSEVMASDGSTSMATVCGGSMALMDAGIPVREHVAGVSVGLVSDVDPFTGRITDYRILTDILGLEDHLGDMDFKIAGTRKGITAIQLDIKPAGIPLNIICESLEPARKGRIQILDRMEKEISTPRTMNDGSTPRLGFLNFLICFSSHKFC
;
A
#
# COMPACT_ATOMS: atom_id res chain seq x y z
N MET A 1 -43.50 46.68 -20.70
CA MET A 1 -43.32 47.62 -19.57
C MET A 1 -42.07 47.16 -18.82
N ALA A 2 -40.87 47.73 -18.94
CA ALA A 2 -40.39 49.03 -19.47
C ALA A 2 -40.40 50.21 -18.49
N ALA A 3 -39.43 50.21 -17.55
CA ALA A 3 -38.70 51.37 -16.98
C ALA A 3 -37.39 50.79 -16.37
N PHE A 4 -36.15 51.29 -16.50
CA PHE A 4 -35.54 52.65 -16.50
C PHE A 4 -35.67 53.35 -15.13
N LEU A 5 -34.65 53.98 -14.52
CA LEU A 5 -33.19 54.13 -14.76
C LEU A 5 -32.54 54.46 -13.35
N ARG A 6 -31.23 54.64 -13.09
CA ARG A 6 -30.20 55.52 -13.69
C ARG A 6 -28.80 55.22 -13.10
N ARG A 7 -27.73 55.90 -13.55
CA ARG A 7 -26.31 55.71 -13.12
C ARG A 7 -25.62 57.02 -12.71
N ARG A 8 -24.63 56.92 -11.79
CA ARG A 8 -23.43 57.82 -11.64
C ARG A 8 -23.71 59.28 -11.19
N PRO A 9 -22.70 60.13 -10.82
CA PRO A 9 -21.24 60.03 -11.02
C PRO A 9 -20.35 60.17 -9.75
N ILE A 10 -19.11 60.65 -9.94
CA ILE A 10 -17.92 60.58 -9.07
C ILE A 10 -17.50 61.99 -8.57
N THR A 11 -16.91 62.10 -7.38
CA THR A 11 -15.98 63.18 -6.97
C THR A 11 -14.88 62.68 -6.03
N LEU A 12 -13.79 63.45 -5.87
CA LEU A 12 -12.52 63.05 -5.21
C LEU A 12 -11.77 64.29 -4.67
N PRO A 13 -11.10 64.21 -3.52
CA PRO A 13 -9.80 64.89 -3.27
C PRO A 13 -8.75 63.91 -2.68
N GLN A 14 -7.45 63.92 -3.02
CA GLN A 14 -6.40 64.93 -2.69
C GLN A 14 -6.28 65.23 -1.18
N MET A 15 -5.11 65.34 -0.53
CA MET A 15 -3.69 65.08 -0.89
C MET A 15 -2.86 65.04 0.42
N ALA A 16 -1.61 64.53 0.51
CA ALA A 16 -0.75 63.84 -0.45
C ALA A 16 -0.25 62.48 0.13
N THR A 17 1.01 62.10 0.38
CA THR A 17 2.38 62.68 0.28
C THR A 17 3.36 61.66 -0.35
N LEU A 18 4.69 61.88 -0.28
CA LEU A 18 5.75 61.08 -0.94
C LEU A 18 7.10 61.27 -0.19
N PRO A 19 8.19 60.46 -0.38
CA PRO A 19 8.93 60.40 -1.67
C PRO A 19 9.51 59.03 -2.08
N SER A 20 10.06 58.99 -3.31
CA SER A 20 10.70 57.85 -3.96
C SER A 20 11.84 58.32 -4.88
N ILE A 21 12.92 57.54 -5.01
CA ILE A 21 13.98 57.73 -6.04
C ILE A 21 14.27 56.34 -6.66
N LEU A 22 14.31 56.00 -7.96
CA LEU A 22 14.48 56.58 -9.31
C LEU A 22 15.79 56.13 -10.01
N CYS A 23 15.68 55.22 -10.98
CA CYS A 23 16.67 54.98 -12.05
C CYS A 23 15.95 54.28 -13.23
N ARG A 24 15.43 55.03 -14.22
CA ARG A 24 16.02 55.36 -15.55
C ARG A 24 16.11 54.22 -16.58
N GLN A 25 15.51 54.48 -17.76
CA GLN A 25 15.60 53.75 -19.05
C GLN A 25 16.75 54.35 -19.93
N GLN A 26 17.21 53.83 -21.09
CA GLN A 26 16.50 53.65 -22.38
C GLN A 26 17.33 52.91 -23.48
N HIS A 27 16.62 52.06 -24.24
CA HIS A 27 16.64 51.72 -25.70
C HIS A 27 17.83 51.88 -26.69
N ARG A 28 17.71 51.07 -27.76
CA ARG A 28 18.33 51.07 -29.13
C ARG A 28 19.58 50.18 -29.30
N CYS A 29 19.83 49.52 -30.45
CA CYS A 29 19.02 49.25 -31.66
C CYS A 29 19.52 47.97 -32.40
N LEU A 30 18.80 47.53 -33.45
CA LEU A 30 19.18 46.42 -34.35
C LEU A 30 20.25 46.82 -35.40
N GLY A 31 21.03 45.85 -35.88
CA GLY A 31 21.89 45.97 -37.07
C GLY A 31 22.64 44.68 -37.44
N LEU A 32 22.71 44.35 -38.73
CA LEU A 32 23.55 43.26 -39.28
C LEU A 32 24.90 43.84 -39.73
N HIS A 33 25.99 43.05 -39.66
CA HIS A 33 26.64 42.49 -40.87
C HIS A 33 27.88 41.64 -40.57
N SER A 34 28.29 40.88 -41.58
CA SER A 34 29.49 40.04 -41.67
C SER A 34 30.80 40.82 -41.74
N LEU A 35 31.89 40.28 -41.19
CA LEU A 35 33.26 40.65 -41.56
C LEU A 35 34.11 39.39 -41.83
N CYS A 36 34.58 39.25 -43.07
CA CYS A 36 35.63 38.32 -43.43
C CYS A 36 36.98 39.06 -43.48
N SER A 37 37.95 38.59 -42.72
CA SER A 37 39.39 38.81 -42.93
C SER A 37 40.13 37.77 -42.09
N GLY A 38 41.17 37.08 -42.54
CA GLY A 38 42.06 37.40 -43.66
C GLY A 38 43.49 37.50 -43.15
N ARG A 39 44.05 36.38 -42.67
CA ARG A 39 45.46 36.31 -42.26
C ARG A 39 46.29 35.65 -43.36
N VAL A 40 47.41 36.30 -43.67
CA VAL A 40 48.31 35.96 -44.77
C VAL A 40 49.10 34.69 -44.43
N ALA A 41 49.13 33.74 -45.37
CA ALA A 41 50.09 32.63 -45.33
C ALA A 41 51.39 33.06 -46.00
N PHE A 42 52.51 32.91 -45.29
CA PHE A 42 53.85 32.93 -45.90
C PHE A 42 54.32 31.49 -46.09
N LEU A 43 54.80 31.17 -47.29
CA LEU A 43 55.37 29.87 -47.61
C LEU A 43 56.88 29.88 -47.37
N SER A 44 57.36 28.92 -46.59
CA SER A 44 58.74 28.43 -46.64
C SER A 44 58.74 26.91 -46.52
N GLN A 45 59.41 26.22 -47.44
CA GLN A 45 59.58 24.77 -47.42
C GLN A 45 60.95 24.41 -46.82
N THR A 46 60.97 23.51 -45.85
CA THR A 46 62.12 22.66 -45.52
C THR A 46 61.64 21.26 -45.10
N HIS A 47 62.54 20.28 -45.11
CA HIS A 47 62.21 18.85 -45.19
C HIS A 47 62.11 18.11 -43.84
N ALA A 48 61.41 16.98 -43.90
CA ALA A 48 61.63 15.73 -43.15
C ALA A 48 61.28 15.64 -41.65
N SER A 49 60.18 14.93 -41.37
CA SER A 49 60.16 13.69 -40.56
C SER A 49 58.85 12.94 -40.82
N PRO A 50 58.81 11.60 -40.80
CA PRO A 50 57.53 10.86 -40.76
C PRO A 50 56.91 10.98 -39.35
N PRO A 51 55.57 11.05 -39.22
CA PRO A 51 54.93 10.87 -37.93
C PRO A 51 55.11 9.42 -37.44
N PRO A 52 55.13 9.17 -36.11
CA PRO A 52 55.02 7.82 -35.58
C PRO A 52 53.65 7.22 -35.92
N GLU A 53 53.54 5.89 -35.88
CA GLU A 53 52.28 5.19 -36.15
C GLU A 53 51.17 5.68 -35.23
N GLU A 54 50.05 6.13 -35.81
CA GLU A 54 48.84 6.43 -35.06
C GLU A 54 48.29 5.13 -34.48
N ALA A 55 48.49 4.92 -33.18
CA ALA A 55 47.77 3.90 -32.43
C ALA A 55 46.27 4.14 -32.63
N ALA A 56 45.58 3.18 -33.24
CA ALA A 56 44.23 3.39 -33.77
C ALA A 56 43.26 3.85 -32.66
N GLU A 57 42.97 5.15 -32.61
CA GLU A 57 41.96 5.69 -31.71
C GLU A 57 40.62 5.02 -32.03
N SER A 58 40.11 4.24 -31.08
CA SER A 58 38.82 3.58 -31.22
C SER A 58 37.74 4.65 -31.33
N SER A 59 37.29 4.91 -32.56
CA SER A 59 36.19 5.84 -32.85
C SER A 59 35.04 5.57 -31.88
N PRO A 60 34.42 6.59 -31.26
CA PRO A 60 33.47 6.39 -30.17
C PRO A 60 32.31 5.52 -30.66
N THR A 61 32.32 4.25 -30.27
CA THR A 61 31.38 3.23 -30.76
C THR A 61 29.97 3.72 -30.49
N ARG A 62 29.23 3.97 -31.58
CA ARG A 62 27.89 4.58 -31.57
C ARG A 62 26.92 3.62 -30.87
N LYS A 63 26.87 3.70 -29.54
CA LYS A 63 26.24 2.70 -28.64
C LYS A 63 24.88 2.28 -29.17
N VAL A 64 24.85 1.09 -29.76
CA VAL A 64 23.64 0.45 -30.28
C VAL A 64 22.66 0.28 -29.12
N LEU A 65 21.35 0.33 -29.41
CA LEU A 65 20.32 0.01 -28.44
C LEU A 65 20.19 -1.52 -28.32
N GLU A 66 21.22 -2.14 -27.73
CA GLU A 66 21.17 -3.52 -27.27
C GLU A 66 19.96 -3.68 -26.35
N THR A 67 19.14 -4.68 -26.67
CA THR A 67 17.84 -4.91 -26.05
C THR A 67 17.78 -6.38 -25.68
N PHE A 68 17.50 -6.67 -24.42
CA PHE A 68 17.44 -8.03 -23.88
C PHE A 68 16.00 -8.34 -23.50
N MET A 69 15.54 -9.54 -23.84
CA MET A 69 14.16 -9.95 -23.65
C MET A 69 14.08 -11.41 -23.17
N GLU A 70 13.11 -11.68 -22.32
CA GLU A 70 12.61 -13.02 -21.99
C GLU A 70 11.10 -13.05 -22.24
N GLU A 71 10.61 -14.16 -22.77
CA GLU A 71 9.19 -14.41 -23.07
C GLU A 71 8.78 -15.76 -22.47
N PHE A 72 7.60 -15.82 -21.84
CA PHE A 72 7.13 -16.98 -21.09
C PHE A 72 5.60 -16.96 -20.91
N GLU A 73 5.03 -18.09 -20.48
CA GLU A 73 3.58 -18.26 -20.26
C GLU A 73 3.24 -18.37 -18.76
N VAL A 74 2.16 -17.72 -18.34
CA VAL A 74 1.56 -17.86 -17.00
C VAL A 74 0.05 -17.95 -17.17
N GLY A 75 -0.59 -18.97 -16.57
CA GLY A 75 -1.97 -19.31 -16.88
C GLY A 75 -2.17 -19.56 -18.38
N SER A 76 -2.94 -18.69 -19.04
CA SER A 76 -3.18 -18.68 -20.49
C SER A 76 -2.69 -17.39 -21.17
N ARG A 77 -1.76 -16.65 -20.54
CA ARG A 77 -1.22 -15.38 -21.04
C ARG A 77 0.26 -15.50 -21.36
N THR A 78 0.65 -15.01 -22.52
CA THR A 78 2.05 -14.80 -22.89
C THR A 78 2.52 -13.46 -22.31
N ILE A 79 3.72 -13.46 -21.72
CA ILE A 79 4.29 -12.34 -20.99
C ILE A 79 5.73 -12.17 -21.44
N SER A 80 6.13 -10.94 -21.77
CA SER A 80 7.52 -10.60 -22.07
C SER A 80 8.07 -9.53 -21.13
N ILE A 81 9.36 -9.61 -20.82
CA ILE A 81 10.10 -8.61 -20.04
C ILE A 81 11.31 -8.12 -20.86
N GLU A 82 11.35 -6.82 -21.15
CA GLU A 82 12.37 -6.15 -21.98
C GLU A 82 13.25 -5.19 -21.15
N THR A 83 14.56 -5.18 -21.39
CA THR A 83 15.49 -4.17 -20.84
C THR A 83 16.55 -3.74 -21.87
N GLY A 84 17.38 -2.75 -21.49
CA GLY A 84 18.45 -2.18 -22.32
C GLY A 84 18.03 -1.00 -23.20
N LYS A 85 16.77 -0.95 -23.64
CA LYS A 85 16.22 0.08 -24.55
C LYS A 85 15.79 1.37 -23.84
N ILE A 86 14.96 1.25 -22.79
CA ILE A 86 14.32 2.38 -22.10
C ILE A 86 14.96 2.64 -20.72
N ALA A 87 14.98 3.91 -20.30
CA ALA A 87 15.40 4.37 -18.97
C ALA A 87 16.83 3.97 -18.51
N ARG A 88 17.75 3.76 -19.47
CA ARG A 88 19.14 3.25 -19.29
C ARG A 88 20.02 3.90 -18.21
N PHE A 89 19.66 5.07 -17.68
CA PHE A 89 20.37 5.75 -16.60
C PHE A 89 19.93 5.32 -15.19
N ALA A 90 18.82 4.58 -15.06
CA ALA A 90 18.38 4.02 -13.78
C ALA A 90 19.37 2.97 -13.24
N ASN A 91 19.28 2.65 -11.95
CA ASN A 91 20.02 1.52 -11.38
C ASN A 91 19.52 0.21 -12.02
N GLY A 92 18.20 0.05 -12.21
CA GLY A 92 17.62 -0.97 -13.10
C GLY A 92 16.32 -0.48 -13.75
N SER A 93 15.94 -1.05 -14.89
CA SER A 93 14.71 -0.70 -15.62
C SER A 93 14.19 -1.88 -16.45
N VAL A 94 12.88 -2.09 -16.45
CA VAL A 94 12.19 -3.14 -17.23
C VAL A 94 10.86 -2.62 -17.76
N VAL A 95 10.58 -2.93 -19.02
CA VAL A 95 9.21 -2.91 -19.55
C VAL A 95 8.67 -4.33 -19.48
N ILE A 96 7.50 -4.53 -18.89
CA ILE A 96 6.74 -5.78 -18.98
C ILE A 96 5.54 -5.58 -19.91
N THR A 97 5.24 -6.60 -20.71
CA THR A 97 4.14 -6.62 -21.67
C THR A 97 3.29 -7.85 -21.42
N MET A 98 1.97 -7.69 -21.45
CA MET A 98 0.97 -8.76 -21.39
C MET A 98 -0.24 -8.28 -22.20
N ASP A 99 -0.57 -9.01 -23.26
CA ASP A 99 -1.42 -8.50 -24.35
C ASP A 99 -0.93 -7.10 -24.83
N ASP A 100 -1.83 -6.17 -25.17
CA ASP A 100 -1.46 -4.80 -25.59
C ASP A 100 -1.11 -3.84 -24.42
N THR A 101 -1.14 -4.31 -23.18
CA THR A 101 -0.78 -3.51 -21.99
C THR A 101 0.74 -3.55 -21.75
N ASN A 102 1.35 -2.39 -21.55
CA ASN A 102 2.80 -2.22 -21.34
C ASN A 102 3.08 -1.37 -20.10
N VAL A 103 3.93 -1.85 -19.19
CA VAL A 103 4.27 -1.16 -17.93
C VAL A 103 5.77 -1.04 -17.78
N LEU A 104 6.27 0.19 -17.62
CA LEU A 104 7.66 0.48 -17.30
C LEU A 104 7.84 0.59 -15.79
N SER A 105 8.71 -0.23 -15.21
CA SER A 105 9.27 0.00 -13.87
C SER A 105 10.74 0.42 -13.96
N THR A 106 11.13 1.36 -13.10
CA THR A 106 12.50 1.84 -12.94
C THR A 106 12.85 1.91 -11.47
N VAL A 107 14.07 1.51 -11.12
CA VAL A 107 14.58 1.57 -9.75
C VAL A 107 15.86 2.38 -9.70
N THR A 108 15.98 3.25 -8.71
CA THR A 108 17.17 4.06 -8.43
C THR A 108 17.54 3.98 -6.96
N SER A 109 18.81 4.20 -6.63
CA SER A 109 19.26 4.33 -5.24
C SER A 109 20.33 5.39 -5.07
N ALA A 110 20.29 6.10 -3.95
CA ALA A 110 21.31 7.04 -3.55
C ALA A 110 22.69 6.36 -3.39
N LYS A 111 23.75 7.16 -3.58
CA LYS A 111 25.16 6.73 -3.48
C LYS A 111 25.83 7.10 -2.15
N GLY A 112 25.08 7.64 -1.19
CA GLY A 112 25.62 8.16 0.07
C GLY A 112 25.11 7.40 1.30
N ASP A 113 25.95 7.35 2.32
CA ASP A 113 25.64 6.80 3.64
C ASP A 113 24.99 7.88 4.52
N GLY A 114 23.69 8.11 4.32
CA GLY A 114 22.91 8.91 5.25
C GLY A 114 22.73 8.15 6.57
N ALA A 115 23.07 8.76 7.70
CA ALA A 115 22.77 8.23 9.02
C ALA A 115 21.24 8.19 9.24
N ARG A 116 20.63 7.05 8.89
CA ARG A 116 19.19 6.77 9.00
C ARG A 116 18.99 5.45 9.73
N ASP A 117 17.87 5.34 10.43
CA ASP A 117 17.45 4.21 11.25
C ASP A 117 16.38 3.33 10.56
N PHE A 118 15.74 3.84 9.51
CA PHE A 118 14.74 3.16 8.69
C PHE A 118 15.14 3.06 7.21
N LEU A 119 14.60 2.06 6.50
CA LEU A 119 14.75 1.90 5.04
C LEU A 119 13.90 2.96 4.29
N PRO A 120 14.52 3.93 3.60
CA PRO A 120 13.82 4.96 2.84
C PRO A 120 13.51 4.44 1.42
N LEU A 121 12.68 3.40 1.36
CA LEU A 121 12.08 2.91 0.13
C LEU A 121 10.80 3.72 -0.15
N THR A 122 10.75 4.36 -1.32
CA THR A 122 9.58 5.05 -1.87
C THR A 122 9.16 4.36 -3.16
N VAL A 123 7.90 3.92 -3.24
CA VAL A 123 7.31 3.36 -4.47
C VAL A 123 6.23 4.30 -5.00
N ASP A 124 6.40 4.79 -6.22
CA ASP A 124 5.46 5.67 -6.91
C ASP A 124 4.99 5.01 -8.21
N TYR A 125 3.68 4.79 -8.33
CA TYR A 125 3.03 4.21 -9.52
C TYR A 125 2.09 5.26 -10.13
N GLN A 126 2.01 5.34 -11.47
CA GLN A 126 1.29 6.41 -12.18
C GLN A 126 0.49 5.90 -13.39
N GLU A 127 -0.78 6.30 -13.48
CA GLU A 127 -1.73 6.00 -14.58
C GLU A 127 -1.93 7.23 -15.46
N LYS A 128 -1.06 7.36 -16.47
CA LYS A 128 -1.07 8.48 -17.42
C LYS A 128 -2.10 8.24 -18.51
N GLN A 129 -2.92 9.24 -18.81
CA GLN A 129 -4.09 9.09 -19.67
C GLN A 129 -3.71 8.84 -21.15
N TYR A 130 -2.48 9.21 -21.54
CA TYR A 130 -1.93 8.85 -22.85
C TYR A 130 -1.82 7.33 -23.08
N ALA A 131 -1.81 6.50 -22.03
CA ALA A 131 -1.75 5.04 -22.16
C ALA A 131 -2.96 4.45 -22.91
N GLN A 132 -4.06 5.21 -22.99
CA GLN A 132 -5.25 4.91 -23.80
C GLN A 132 -5.51 5.99 -24.88
N GLY A 133 -4.53 6.86 -25.16
CA GLY A 133 -4.68 7.99 -26.09
C GLY A 133 -5.58 9.14 -25.60
N VAL A 134 -5.93 9.16 -24.30
CA VAL A 134 -6.89 10.11 -23.72
C VAL A 134 -6.19 11.37 -23.19
N ILE A 135 -6.80 12.54 -23.40
CA ILE A 135 -6.38 13.80 -22.77
C ILE A 135 -7.07 13.92 -21.40
N PRO A 136 -6.35 14.20 -20.29
CA PRO A 136 -6.95 14.26 -18.95
C PRO A 136 -8.18 15.16 -18.85
N THR A 137 -9.16 14.69 -18.08
CA THR A 137 -10.42 15.37 -17.71
C THR A 137 -10.20 16.60 -16.83
N THR A 138 -9.05 16.70 -16.16
CA THR A 138 -8.69 17.77 -15.21
C THR A 138 -8.69 19.16 -15.87
N PHE A 139 -8.95 20.21 -15.07
CA PHE A 139 -8.94 21.61 -15.54
C PHE A 139 -7.62 22.01 -16.24
N MET A 140 -6.48 21.47 -15.77
CA MET A 140 -5.15 21.73 -16.33
C MET A 140 -4.78 20.81 -17.51
N ARG A 141 -5.66 19.88 -17.93
CA ARG A 141 -5.40 18.87 -18.97
C ARG A 141 -4.13 18.06 -18.74
N ARG A 142 -3.84 17.77 -17.47
CA ARG A 142 -2.63 17.10 -16.98
C ARG A 142 -2.96 16.24 -15.76
N GLU A 143 -2.24 15.14 -15.57
CA GLU A 143 -2.23 14.35 -14.35
C GLU A 143 -1.86 15.22 -13.13
N GLY A 144 -2.58 15.04 -12.02
CA GLY A 144 -2.51 15.87 -10.83
C GLY A 144 -1.70 15.25 -9.69
N ALA A 145 -2.20 15.39 -8.46
CA ALA A 145 -1.72 14.63 -7.31
C ALA A 145 -2.14 13.14 -7.44
N PRO A 146 -1.42 12.19 -6.81
CA PRO A 146 -1.74 10.77 -6.90
C PRO A 146 -3.15 10.42 -6.42
N LYS A 147 -3.85 9.62 -7.20
CA LYS A 147 -5.20 9.11 -6.93
C LYS A 147 -5.16 7.94 -5.93
N GLU A 148 -6.31 7.60 -5.33
CA GLU A 148 -6.43 6.45 -4.41
C GLU A 148 -5.85 5.16 -5.00
N ARG A 149 -6.26 4.79 -6.22
CA ARG A 149 -5.75 3.61 -6.93
C ARG A 149 -4.23 3.66 -7.15
N GLU A 150 -3.66 4.82 -7.46
CA GLU A 150 -2.20 4.96 -7.64
C GLU A 150 -1.44 4.74 -6.32
N LEU A 151 -1.97 5.25 -5.20
CA LEU A 151 -1.43 4.99 -3.87
C LEU A 151 -1.58 3.52 -3.44
N LEU A 152 -2.67 2.86 -3.83
CA LEU A 152 -2.92 1.44 -3.57
C LEU A 152 -1.99 0.54 -4.37
N CYS A 153 -1.80 0.78 -5.67
CA CYS A 153 -0.86 0.05 -6.51
C CYS A 153 0.59 0.23 -6.01
N GLY A 154 0.98 1.47 -5.66
CA GLY A 154 2.28 1.72 -5.03
C GLY A 154 2.49 0.92 -3.73
N ARG A 155 1.44 0.76 -2.90
CA ARG A 155 1.49 -0.10 -1.70
C ARG A 155 1.54 -1.60 -2.04
N LEU A 156 0.80 -2.06 -3.05
CA LEU A 156 0.79 -3.45 -3.50
C LEU A 156 2.19 -3.91 -3.94
N ILE A 157 2.96 -3.01 -4.56
CA ILE A 157 4.34 -3.24 -4.96
C ILE A 157 5.32 -3.13 -3.78
N ASP A 158 5.14 -2.15 -2.89
CA ASP A 158 6.01 -1.90 -1.71
C ASP A 158 6.01 -3.08 -0.72
N ARG A 159 4.81 -3.62 -0.42
CA ARG A 159 4.59 -4.68 0.58
C ARG A 159 5.47 -5.93 0.39
N PRO A 160 5.53 -6.59 -0.78
CA PRO A 160 6.35 -7.78 -0.97
C PRO A 160 7.85 -7.50 -1.22
N ILE A 161 8.23 -6.32 -1.74
CA ILE A 161 9.66 -6.03 -2.00
C ILE A 161 10.41 -5.56 -0.75
N ARG A 162 9.72 -4.88 0.19
CA ARG A 162 10.33 -4.28 1.39
C ARG A 162 11.01 -5.28 2.34
N PRO A 163 10.44 -6.48 2.65
CA PRO A 163 11.07 -7.46 3.54
C PRO A 163 12.33 -8.13 2.97
N LEU A 164 12.58 -7.99 1.66
CA LEU A 164 13.70 -8.59 0.96
C LEU A 164 14.93 -7.66 0.83
N PHE A 165 14.85 -6.43 1.34
CA PHE A 165 16.04 -5.60 1.53
C PHE A 165 16.83 -6.08 2.76
N PRO A 166 18.17 -6.22 2.69
CA PRO A 166 18.96 -6.73 3.80
C PRO A 166 18.83 -5.90 5.11
N PRO A 167 18.78 -6.53 6.30
CA PRO A 167 18.65 -5.83 7.57
C PRO A 167 19.79 -4.82 7.81
N GLY A 168 19.46 -3.54 7.93
CA GLY A 168 20.47 -2.47 8.08
C GLY A 168 20.96 -1.86 6.76
N PHE A 169 20.35 -2.22 5.62
CA PHE A 169 20.44 -1.44 4.38
C PHE A 169 19.56 -0.17 4.51
N TYR A 170 20.19 1.00 4.53
CA TYR A 170 19.52 2.29 4.83
C TYR A 170 19.68 3.36 3.73
N HIS A 171 20.22 3.00 2.56
CA HIS A 171 20.24 3.91 1.43
C HIS A 171 18.84 4.17 0.90
N GLU A 172 18.59 5.41 0.46
CA GLU A 172 17.34 5.77 -0.21
C GLU A 172 17.19 4.98 -1.52
N VAL A 173 15.99 4.45 -1.76
CA VAL A 173 15.61 3.71 -2.96
C VAL A 173 14.28 4.27 -3.47
N GLN A 174 14.24 4.68 -4.73
CA GLN A 174 12.99 5.06 -5.38
C GLN A 174 12.66 4.04 -6.47
N VAL A 175 11.43 3.52 -6.41
CA VAL A 175 10.80 2.79 -7.50
C VAL A 175 9.81 3.73 -8.17
N MET A 176 9.97 3.98 -9.47
CA MET A 176 9.00 4.70 -10.28
C MET A 176 8.43 3.77 -11.34
N VAL A 177 7.11 3.61 -11.33
CA VAL A 177 6.34 2.84 -12.32
C VAL A 177 5.45 3.77 -13.14
N SER A 178 5.35 3.51 -14.43
CA SER A 178 4.39 4.18 -15.32
C SER A 178 3.81 3.19 -16.32
N VAL A 179 2.49 3.17 -16.42
CA VAL A 179 1.79 2.50 -17.52
C VAL A 179 2.10 3.27 -18.81
N LEU A 180 2.58 2.56 -19.84
CA LEU A 180 2.95 3.13 -21.14
C LEU A 180 1.81 2.98 -22.15
N SER A 181 1.16 1.81 -22.18
CA SER A 181 -0.07 1.55 -22.91
C SER A 181 -0.98 0.65 -22.07
N SER A 182 -2.30 0.73 -22.29
CA SER A 182 -3.25 -0.24 -21.77
C SER A 182 -4.41 -0.44 -22.75
N ASP A 183 -4.86 -1.68 -22.88
CA ASP A 183 -6.06 -2.05 -23.63
C ASP A 183 -7.37 -1.80 -22.86
N GLY A 184 -7.28 -1.39 -21.60
CA GLY A 184 -8.42 -1.23 -20.69
C GLY A 184 -9.01 -2.54 -20.14
N LYS A 185 -8.46 -3.71 -20.53
CA LYS A 185 -8.94 -5.03 -20.10
C LYS A 185 -8.00 -5.66 -19.08
N GLN A 186 -6.69 -5.46 -19.21
CA GLN A 186 -5.71 -5.99 -18.26
C GLN A 186 -5.39 -4.99 -17.15
N ASP A 187 -5.39 -5.46 -15.89
CA ASP A 187 -4.99 -4.63 -14.76
C ASP A 187 -3.44 -4.61 -14.63
N PRO A 188 -2.79 -3.44 -14.80
CA PRO A 188 -1.34 -3.33 -14.76
C PRO A 188 -0.70 -3.42 -13.36
N ASP A 189 -1.46 -3.62 -12.27
CA ASP A 189 -0.92 -3.63 -10.90
C ASP A 189 0.03 -4.82 -10.62
N VAL A 190 -0.35 -6.03 -11.04
CA VAL A 190 0.49 -7.24 -10.95
C VAL A 190 1.68 -7.16 -11.91
N MET A 191 1.48 -6.57 -13.09
CA MET A 191 2.55 -6.31 -14.05
C MET A 191 3.60 -5.38 -13.45
N ALA A 192 3.16 -4.27 -12.83
CA ALA A 192 4.02 -3.31 -12.16
C ALA A 192 4.88 -3.93 -11.05
N ALA A 193 4.34 -4.88 -10.28
CA ALA A 193 5.08 -5.57 -9.23
C ALA A 193 6.16 -6.50 -9.80
N ASN A 194 5.83 -7.33 -10.81
CA ASN A 194 6.79 -8.20 -11.47
C ASN A 194 7.89 -7.42 -12.21
N ALA A 195 7.54 -6.32 -12.90
CA ALA A 195 8.53 -5.43 -13.53
C ALA A 195 9.46 -4.77 -12.51
N THR A 196 8.95 -4.42 -11.33
CA THR A 196 9.76 -3.87 -10.23
C THR A 196 10.74 -4.90 -9.70
N SER A 197 10.30 -6.13 -9.50
CA SER A 197 11.17 -7.26 -9.14
C SER A 197 12.29 -7.46 -10.17
N ALA A 198 11.94 -7.51 -11.46
CA ALA A 198 12.89 -7.66 -12.55
C ALA A 198 13.90 -6.50 -12.62
N ALA A 199 13.43 -5.26 -12.40
CA ALA A 199 14.29 -4.07 -12.34
C ALA A 199 15.24 -4.08 -11.13
N LEU A 200 14.80 -4.55 -9.96
CA LEU A 200 15.67 -4.77 -8.79
C LEU A 200 16.72 -5.86 -9.07
N MET A 201 16.34 -6.96 -9.72
CA MET A 201 17.29 -8.01 -10.12
C MET A 201 18.38 -7.50 -11.07
N LEU A 202 18.02 -6.69 -12.08
CA LEU A 202 18.97 -6.07 -13.01
C LEU A 202 19.86 -4.98 -12.37
N SER A 203 19.43 -4.40 -11.25
CA SER A 203 20.14 -3.29 -10.60
C SER A 203 21.38 -3.71 -9.81
N ASP A 204 22.26 -2.75 -9.51
CA ASP A 204 23.35 -2.89 -8.54
C ASP A 204 22.86 -2.92 -7.07
N ILE A 205 21.55 -2.80 -6.82
CA ILE A 205 20.99 -2.69 -5.47
C ILE A 205 20.97 -4.09 -4.80
N PRO A 206 21.51 -4.24 -3.57
CA PRO A 206 21.40 -5.46 -2.77
C PRO A 206 19.96 -5.74 -2.37
N TRP A 207 19.41 -6.86 -2.84
CA TRP A 207 18.02 -7.25 -2.64
C TRP A 207 17.87 -8.76 -2.81
N ASN A 208 17.15 -9.41 -1.90
CA ASN A 208 17.09 -10.87 -1.76
C ASN A 208 15.89 -11.50 -2.49
N GLY A 209 15.54 -10.96 -3.67
CA GLY A 209 14.52 -11.51 -4.55
C GLY A 209 15.07 -12.54 -5.56
N PRO A 210 14.37 -12.79 -6.70
CA PRO A 210 13.17 -12.10 -7.16
C PRO A 210 11.89 -12.52 -6.41
N ILE A 211 10.80 -11.82 -6.71
CA ILE A 211 9.44 -12.24 -6.38
C ILE A 211 8.64 -12.58 -7.64
N GLY A 212 7.67 -13.47 -7.49
CA GLY A 212 6.56 -13.62 -8.42
C GLY A 212 5.29 -13.04 -7.82
N VAL A 213 4.48 -12.36 -8.65
CA VAL A 213 3.17 -11.82 -8.25
C VAL A 213 2.12 -12.23 -9.29
N ILE A 214 0.92 -12.61 -8.86
CA ILE A 214 -0.15 -13.04 -9.75
C ILE A 214 -1.53 -12.57 -9.25
N ARG A 215 -2.49 -12.36 -10.17
CA ARG A 215 -3.92 -12.22 -9.83
C ARG A 215 -4.67 -13.51 -10.18
N VAL A 216 -5.56 -13.94 -9.28
CA VAL A 216 -6.39 -15.14 -9.43
C VAL A 216 -7.85 -14.77 -9.26
N GLY A 217 -8.66 -15.13 -10.25
CA GLY A 217 -10.13 -15.10 -10.19
C GLY A 217 -10.71 -16.51 -9.98
N ARG A 218 -12.01 -16.59 -9.75
CA ARG A 218 -12.79 -17.83 -9.70
C ARG A 218 -14.17 -17.62 -10.31
N ILE A 219 -14.47 -18.37 -11.38
CA ILE A 219 -15.77 -18.36 -12.08
C ILE A 219 -16.29 -19.80 -12.10
N ASP A 220 -17.56 -20.00 -11.75
CA ASP A 220 -18.21 -21.33 -11.65
C ASP A 220 -17.38 -22.35 -10.84
N GLY A 221 -16.73 -21.89 -9.76
CA GLY A 221 -15.85 -22.68 -8.90
C GLY A 221 -14.45 -22.99 -9.49
N LYS A 222 -14.16 -22.59 -10.73
CA LYS A 222 -12.87 -22.81 -11.41
C LYS A 222 -11.97 -21.59 -11.27
N PHE A 223 -10.72 -21.81 -10.86
CA PHE A 223 -9.72 -20.74 -10.77
C PHE A 223 -9.20 -20.34 -12.16
N ILE A 224 -8.96 -19.04 -12.34
CA ILE A 224 -8.40 -18.44 -13.56
C ILE A 224 -7.28 -17.47 -13.19
N PHE A 225 -6.23 -17.39 -14.01
CA PHE A 225 -4.99 -16.68 -13.69
C PHE A 225 -4.79 -15.49 -14.63
N ASN A 226 -4.40 -14.34 -14.06
CA ASN A 226 -4.36 -13.04 -14.72
C ASN A 226 -5.64 -12.75 -15.54
N PRO A 227 -6.82 -12.77 -14.88
CA PRO A 227 -8.09 -12.48 -15.53
C PRO A 227 -8.17 -11.02 -15.97
N THR A 228 -8.80 -10.78 -17.12
CA THR A 228 -9.25 -9.45 -17.54
C THR A 228 -10.26 -8.87 -16.56
N MET A 229 -10.47 -7.55 -16.61
CA MET A 229 -11.50 -6.87 -15.82
C MET A 229 -12.92 -7.40 -16.09
N ASP A 230 -13.20 -7.85 -17.33
CA ASP A 230 -14.48 -8.45 -17.70
C ASP A 230 -14.67 -9.81 -16.98
N GLU A 231 -13.68 -10.71 -17.07
CA GLU A 231 -13.67 -11.99 -16.35
C GLU A 231 -13.74 -11.78 -14.82
N LEU A 232 -13.01 -10.77 -14.32
CA LEU A 232 -12.98 -10.42 -12.89
C LEU A 232 -14.32 -9.84 -12.39
N SER A 233 -15.14 -9.25 -13.27
CA SER A 233 -16.49 -8.77 -12.92
C SER A 233 -17.49 -9.91 -12.67
N LEU A 234 -17.30 -11.03 -13.39
CA LEU A 234 -18.06 -12.28 -13.22
C LEU A 234 -17.55 -13.12 -12.04
N SER A 235 -16.30 -12.89 -11.64
CA SER A 235 -15.61 -13.63 -10.59
C SER A 235 -16.22 -13.43 -9.18
N ASP A 236 -16.21 -14.50 -8.39
CA ASP A 236 -16.50 -14.43 -6.94
C ASP A 236 -15.25 -14.21 -6.07
N LEU A 237 -14.06 -14.22 -6.69
CA LEU A 237 -12.76 -14.03 -6.06
C LEU A 237 -11.91 -13.00 -6.83
N ASN A 238 -11.20 -12.15 -6.11
CA ASN A 238 -10.09 -11.35 -6.62
C ASN A 238 -8.94 -11.47 -5.61
N LEU A 239 -8.06 -12.44 -5.85
CA LEU A 239 -6.87 -12.74 -5.03
C LEU A 239 -5.63 -12.19 -5.75
N VAL A 240 -4.89 -11.28 -5.12
CA VAL A 240 -3.52 -10.96 -5.51
C VAL A 240 -2.57 -11.64 -4.52
N TYR A 241 -1.63 -12.41 -5.07
CA TYR A 241 -0.69 -13.24 -4.32
C TYR A 241 0.75 -12.94 -4.73
N ALA A 242 1.67 -12.83 -3.77
CA ALA A 242 3.10 -12.63 -4.03
C ALA A 242 3.98 -13.56 -3.18
N CYS A 243 5.04 -14.09 -3.79
CA CYS A 243 5.94 -15.08 -3.16
C CYS A 243 7.39 -15.00 -3.65
N THR A 244 8.29 -15.61 -2.88
CA THR A 244 9.58 -16.15 -3.37
C THR A 244 9.35 -17.52 -4.01
N LYS A 245 10.42 -18.28 -4.27
CA LYS A 245 10.37 -19.67 -4.76
C LYS A 245 9.84 -20.68 -3.72
N ASP A 246 9.82 -20.30 -2.43
CA ASP A 246 9.54 -21.20 -1.30
C ASP A 246 8.58 -20.61 -0.24
N ARG A 247 8.28 -19.30 -0.27
CA ARG A 247 7.55 -18.59 0.79
C ARG A 247 6.57 -17.57 0.25
N THR A 248 5.45 -17.40 0.93
CA THR A 248 4.51 -16.29 0.72
C THR A 248 5.11 -15.00 1.29
N LEU A 249 4.88 -13.86 0.63
CA LEU A 249 5.27 -12.52 1.08
C LEU A 249 4.08 -11.60 1.34
N MET A 250 3.05 -11.68 0.49
CA MET A 250 1.91 -10.77 0.54
C MET A 250 0.67 -11.44 -0.05
N ILE A 251 -0.47 -11.22 0.60
CA ILE A 251 -1.80 -11.57 0.07
C ILE A 251 -2.70 -10.33 0.18
N ASP A 252 -3.54 -10.12 -0.82
CA ASP A 252 -4.70 -9.25 -0.79
C ASP A 252 -5.88 -10.01 -1.43
N VAL A 253 -7.03 -10.05 -0.77
CA VAL A 253 -8.25 -10.68 -1.30
C VAL A 253 -9.44 -9.76 -1.18
N GLN A 254 -10.27 -9.76 -2.22
CA GLN A 254 -11.68 -9.38 -2.18
C GLN A 254 -12.49 -10.58 -2.68
N ALA A 255 -13.57 -10.96 -1.99
CA ALA A 255 -14.35 -12.15 -2.35
C ALA A 255 -15.83 -12.02 -1.97
N ARG A 256 -16.69 -12.81 -2.62
CA ARG A 256 -18.13 -12.92 -2.33
C ARG A 256 -18.39 -14.14 -1.43
N GLU A 257 -17.88 -14.09 -0.21
CA GLU A 257 -18.05 -15.14 0.83
C GLU A 257 -17.40 -16.49 0.48
N ILE A 258 -16.15 -16.48 0.00
CA ILE A 258 -15.39 -17.71 -0.29
C ILE A 258 -15.10 -18.52 0.98
N THR A 259 -15.18 -19.86 0.90
CA THR A 259 -14.87 -20.72 2.06
C THR A 259 -13.37 -20.76 2.35
N GLU A 260 -12.98 -20.97 3.61
CA GLU A 260 -11.58 -21.13 4.03
C GLU A 260 -10.85 -22.21 3.20
N LYS A 261 -11.54 -23.33 2.90
CA LYS A 261 -10.99 -24.47 2.11
C LYS A 261 -10.78 -24.13 0.63
N ASP A 262 -11.73 -23.43 0.02
CA ASP A 262 -11.59 -23.01 -1.38
C ASP A 262 -10.47 -21.97 -1.52
N LEU A 263 -10.37 -21.06 -0.56
CA LEU A 263 -9.28 -20.09 -0.51
C LEU A 263 -7.92 -20.76 -0.37
N GLU A 264 -7.77 -21.74 0.53
CA GLU A 264 -6.55 -22.55 0.64
C GLU A 264 -6.18 -23.20 -0.70
N SER A 265 -7.15 -23.81 -1.38
CA SER A 265 -6.96 -24.43 -2.69
C SER A 265 -6.51 -23.40 -3.75
N GLY A 266 -7.13 -22.21 -3.73
CA GLY A 266 -6.75 -21.09 -4.61
C GLY A 266 -5.36 -20.52 -4.31
N LEU A 267 -4.93 -20.49 -3.05
CA LEU A 267 -3.60 -20.03 -2.64
C LEU A 267 -2.48 -21.01 -3.05
N GLN A 268 -2.73 -22.32 -2.93
CA GLN A 268 -1.78 -23.35 -3.39
C GLN A 268 -1.56 -23.24 -4.91
N LEU A 269 -2.64 -23.07 -5.68
CA LEU A 269 -2.58 -22.83 -7.11
C LEU A 269 -1.89 -21.50 -7.44
N ALA A 270 -2.24 -20.41 -6.75
CA ALA A 270 -1.62 -19.09 -6.92
C ALA A 270 -0.10 -19.13 -6.73
N HIS A 271 0.39 -19.88 -5.74
CA HIS A 271 1.83 -20.07 -5.54
C HIS A 271 2.48 -20.79 -6.73
N SER A 272 1.88 -21.88 -7.21
CA SER A 272 2.43 -22.66 -8.33
C SER A 272 2.54 -21.88 -9.65
N GLU A 273 1.60 -20.96 -9.90
CA GLU A 273 1.66 -20.08 -11.08
C GLU A 273 2.53 -18.83 -10.85
N ALA A 274 2.51 -18.22 -9.66
CA ALA A 274 3.33 -17.05 -9.34
C ALA A 274 4.83 -17.34 -9.43
N VAL A 275 5.28 -18.54 -9.03
CA VAL A 275 6.69 -18.95 -9.13
C VAL A 275 7.19 -18.98 -10.58
N LYS A 276 6.32 -19.10 -11.60
CA LYS A 276 6.73 -19.06 -13.02
C LYS A 276 7.37 -17.72 -13.44
N TYR A 277 7.05 -16.62 -12.75
CA TYR A 277 7.69 -15.32 -12.99
C TYR A 277 9.16 -15.27 -12.55
N ILE A 278 9.64 -16.18 -11.70
CA ILE A 278 10.95 -16.08 -11.05
C ILE A 278 12.10 -16.42 -12.02
N ASP A 279 12.05 -17.59 -12.67
CA ASP A 279 13.16 -18.06 -13.49
C ASP A 279 13.43 -17.16 -14.74
N PRO A 280 12.43 -16.56 -15.42
CA PRO A 280 12.67 -15.55 -16.47
C PRO A 280 13.40 -14.30 -15.96
N GLN A 281 13.08 -13.80 -14.76
CA GLN A 281 13.77 -12.64 -14.17
C GLN A 281 15.24 -12.95 -13.87
N ILE A 282 15.54 -14.18 -13.45
CA ILE A 282 16.92 -14.64 -13.23
C ILE A 282 17.68 -14.66 -14.57
N ARG A 283 17.13 -15.29 -15.62
CA ARG A 283 17.78 -15.34 -16.95
C ARG A 283 18.00 -13.95 -17.56
N LEU A 284 17.05 -13.02 -17.38
CA LEU A 284 17.24 -11.63 -17.82
C LEU A 284 18.36 -10.92 -17.04
N ALA A 285 18.47 -11.18 -15.73
CA ALA A 285 19.53 -10.63 -14.88
C ALA A 285 20.91 -11.25 -15.17
N GLU A 286 20.99 -12.53 -15.55
CA GLU A 286 22.22 -13.18 -16.02
C GLU A 286 22.71 -12.57 -17.35
N LYS A 287 21.79 -12.15 -18.22
CA LYS A 287 22.11 -11.53 -19.53
C LYS A 287 22.49 -10.06 -19.44
N ALA A 288 21.85 -9.28 -18.57
CA ALA A 288 21.90 -7.81 -18.61
C ALA A 288 22.01 -7.14 -17.22
N GLY A 289 22.16 -7.91 -16.14
CA GLY A 289 22.22 -7.40 -14.78
C GLY A 289 23.56 -6.77 -14.41
N LYS A 290 23.51 -5.81 -13.49
CA LYS A 290 24.69 -5.16 -12.91
C LYS A 290 25.19 -5.95 -11.71
N GLN A 291 26.50 -5.97 -11.51
CA GLN A 291 27.11 -6.49 -10.28
C GLN A 291 26.51 -5.77 -9.06
N LYS A 292 26.08 -6.54 -8.06
CA LYS A 292 25.54 -5.99 -6.81
C LYS A 292 26.63 -5.22 -6.08
N ARG A 293 26.34 -3.99 -5.67
CA ARG A 293 27.29 -3.14 -4.95
C ARG A 293 27.50 -3.65 -3.53
N GLU A 294 28.74 -3.56 -3.04
CA GLU A 294 29.00 -3.68 -1.62
C GLU A 294 28.37 -2.50 -0.86
N TYR A 295 27.96 -2.75 0.38
CA TYR A 295 27.29 -1.77 1.24
C TYR A 295 27.61 -2.09 2.70
N LYS A 296 27.74 -1.06 3.54
CA LYS A 296 28.06 -1.26 4.96
C LYS A 296 26.81 -1.58 5.76
N LEU A 297 26.63 -2.85 6.12
CA LEU A 297 25.58 -3.32 7.01
C LEU A 297 25.63 -2.59 8.37
N SER A 298 24.60 -1.79 8.67
CA SER A 298 24.46 -1.08 9.95
C SER A 298 23.79 -1.97 11.00
N LEU A 299 24.56 -2.94 11.48
CA LEU A 299 24.20 -3.89 12.52
C LEU A 299 24.71 -3.43 13.90
N ILE A 300 24.05 -3.90 14.96
CA ILE A 300 24.47 -3.69 16.34
C ILE A 300 25.58 -4.71 16.64
N SER A 301 26.68 -4.31 17.27
CA SER A 301 27.72 -5.26 17.69
C SER A 301 27.18 -6.16 18.81
N ASP A 302 27.49 -7.47 18.78
CA ASP A 302 26.99 -8.42 19.79
C ASP A 302 27.40 -8.00 21.21
N ARG A 303 28.59 -7.41 21.36
CA ARG A 303 29.08 -6.82 22.61
C ARG A 303 28.16 -5.72 23.14
N THR A 304 27.75 -4.78 22.30
CA THR A 304 26.82 -3.70 22.68
C THR A 304 25.42 -4.24 22.95
N LEU A 305 24.94 -5.19 22.15
CA LEU A 305 23.63 -5.82 22.39
C LEU A 305 23.61 -6.56 23.73
N GLU A 306 24.66 -7.32 24.05
CA GLU A 306 24.78 -8.06 25.30
C GLU A 306 24.92 -7.14 26.51
N LYS A 307 25.70 -6.07 26.38
CA LYS A 307 25.83 -5.02 27.41
C LYS A 307 24.46 -4.41 27.73
N ILE A 308 23.72 -3.98 26.72
CA ILE A 308 22.37 -3.41 26.88
C ILE A 308 21.39 -4.45 27.45
N ARG A 309 21.47 -5.71 26.98
CA ARG A 309 20.65 -6.82 27.47
C ARG A 309 20.83 -7.07 28.97
N SER A 310 22.07 -7.16 29.45
CA SER A 310 22.34 -7.44 30.87
C SER A 310 21.81 -6.37 31.84
N ILE A 311 21.62 -5.13 31.38
CA ILE A 311 21.01 -4.05 32.17
C ILE A 311 19.47 -4.03 32.01
N ALA A 312 18.96 -4.33 30.81
CA ALA A 312 17.57 -4.07 30.43
C ALA A 312 16.63 -5.29 30.50
N GLU A 313 17.14 -6.53 30.40
CA GLU A 313 16.32 -7.72 30.19
C GLU A 313 15.34 -7.97 31.35
N ALA A 314 15.83 -8.07 32.60
CA ALA A 314 14.97 -8.35 33.75
C ALA A 314 13.94 -7.24 34.06
N PRO A 315 14.27 -5.93 34.01
CA PRO A 315 13.26 -4.87 34.13
C PRO A 315 12.17 -4.92 33.04
N ILE A 316 12.54 -5.20 31.78
CA ILE A 316 11.57 -5.30 30.67
C ILE A 316 10.70 -6.55 30.83
N GLU A 317 11.28 -7.67 31.26
CA GLU A 317 10.53 -8.90 31.52
C GLU A 317 9.56 -8.78 32.68
N ALA A 318 9.88 -8.00 33.73
CA ALA A 318 8.93 -7.67 34.79
C ALA A 318 7.71 -6.91 34.24
N VAL A 319 7.93 -5.85 33.44
CA VAL A 319 6.86 -5.05 32.78
C VAL A 319 6.03 -5.87 31.79
N PHE A 320 6.59 -6.91 31.17
CA PHE A 320 5.85 -7.86 30.32
C PHE A 320 5.26 -9.06 31.06
N THR A 321 5.56 -9.23 32.36
CA THR A 321 4.95 -10.24 33.23
C THR A 321 3.68 -9.72 33.89
N ASP A 322 3.68 -8.45 34.28
CA ASP A 322 2.53 -7.80 34.91
C ASP A 322 1.47 -7.40 33.88
N SER A 323 0.39 -8.19 33.81
CA SER A 323 -0.74 -7.95 32.91
C SER A 323 -1.64 -6.76 33.33
N THR A 324 -1.39 -6.11 34.47
CA THR A 324 -2.15 -4.90 34.88
C THR A 324 -1.72 -3.65 34.11
N TYR A 325 -0.53 -3.66 33.48
CA TYR A 325 -0.06 -2.56 32.64
C TYR A 325 -0.89 -2.42 31.36
N GLY A 326 -1.87 -1.51 31.34
CA GLY A 326 -2.49 -0.99 30.12
C GLY A 326 -1.48 -0.28 29.20
N LYS A 327 -1.85 -0.07 27.94
CA LYS A 327 -0.97 0.39 26.84
C LYS A 327 -0.02 1.53 27.22
N PHE A 328 -0.55 2.63 27.76
CA PHE A 328 0.24 3.84 28.06
C PHE A 328 1.18 3.66 29.25
N ALA A 329 0.69 3.13 30.38
CA ALA A 329 1.52 2.85 31.55
C ALA A 329 2.68 1.88 31.23
N ARG A 330 2.45 0.91 30.34
CA ARG A 330 3.48 0.01 29.82
C ARG A 330 4.55 0.77 29.02
N GLY A 331 4.13 1.72 28.18
CA GLY A 331 5.02 2.61 27.43
C GLY A 331 5.89 3.45 28.36
N GLU A 332 5.28 4.12 29.34
CA GLU A 332 5.99 4.94 30.34
C GLU A 332 7.00 4.15 31.16
N ALA A 333 6.67 2.91 31.55
CA ALA A 333 7.58 2.00 32.24
C ALA A 333 8.79 1.61 31.37
N LEU A 334 8.57 1.24 30.10
CA LEU A 334 9.63 0.90 29.15
C LEU A 334 10.52 2.10 28.80
N ASP A 335 9.93 3.29 28.66
CA ASP A 335 10.66 4.55 28.46
C ASP A 335 11.51 4.90 29.68
N THR A 336 10.99 4.65 30.89
CA THR A 336 11.73 4.86 32.14
C THR A 336 12.93 3.90 32.22
N ILE A 337 12.74 2.62 31.91
CA ILE A 337 13.86 1.66 31.81
C ILE A 337 14.87 2.12 30.75
N THR A 338 14.41 2.58 29.58
CA THR A 338 15.29 3.08 28.50
C THR A 338 16.10 4.30 28.94
N LYS A 339 15.52 5.21 29.74
CA LYS A 339 16.22 6.34 30.37
C LYS A 339 17.25 5.89 31.42
N THR A 340 16.94 4.87 32.22
CA THR A 340 17.90 4.28 33.18
C THR A 340 19.08 3.59 32.49
N VAL A 341 18.84 2.87 31.38
CA VAL A 341 19.92 2.26 30.58
C VAL A 341 20.77 3.36 29.93
N ARG A 342 20.15 4.39 29.36
CA ARG A 342 20.83 5.57 28.81
C ARG A 342 21.77 6.21 29.83
N ALA A 343 21.27 6.53 31.03
CA ALA A 343 22.05 7.22 32.06
C ALA A 343 23.33 6.43 32.42
N LYS A 344 23.25 5.11 32.57
CA LYS A 344 24.43 4.26 32.82
C LYS A 344 25.44 4.26 31.67
N LEU A 345 24.97 4.27 30.42
CA LEU A 345 25.86 4.36 29.26
C LEU A 345 26.48 5.76 29.10
N GLU A 346 25.78 6.81 29.55
CA GLU A 346 26.30 8.19 29.64
C GLU A 346 27.34 8.32 30.77
N GLU A 347 27.13 7.69 31.93
CA GLU A 347 28.11 7.57 33.03
C GLU A 347 29.38 6.79 32.63
N GLU A 348 29.24 5.77 31.78
CA GLU A 348 30.34 4.96 31.24
C GLU A 348 31.00 5.55 29.98
N CYS A 349 30.56 6.72 29.51
CA CYS A 349 31.00 7.38 28.27
C CYS A 349 30.88 6.51 26.99
N ASP A 350 29.92 5.58 26.94
CA ASP A 350 29.75 4.62 25.84
C ASP A 350 28.93 5.21 24.67
N GLU A 351 29.59 6.06 23.89
CA GLU A 351 29.02 6.66 22.68
C GLU A 351 28.55 5.64 21.62
N GLU A 352 29.14 4.43 21.54
CA GLU A 352 28.72 3.41 20.56
C GLU A 352 27.35 2.85 20.94
N SER A 353 27.22 2.39 22.19
CA SER A 353 25.97 1.85 22.72
C SER A 353 24.86 2.90 22.75
N LEU A 354 25.16 4.16 23.05
CA LEU A 354 24.17 5.26 23.02
C LEU A 354 23.59 5.53 21.62
N LYS A 355 24.38 5.40 20.56
CA LYS A 355 23.94 5.63 19.16
C LYS A 355 22.97 4.56 18.67
N VAL A 356 23.04 3.34 19.20
CA VAL A 356 22.17 2.21 18.81
C VAL A 356 21.12 1.83 19.85
N LEU A 357 21.12 2.48 21.03
CA LEU A 357 20.30 2.14 22.18
C LEU A 357 18.80 1.88 21.87
N PRO A 358 18.08 2.70 21.07
CA PRO A 358 16.66 2.43 20.79
C PRO A 358 16.43 1.11 20.05
N LYS A 359 17.28 0.82 19.04
CA LYS A 359 17.23 -0.41 18.23
C LYS A 359 17.67 -1.63 19.04
N ALA A 360 18.61 -1.47 19.97
CA ALA A 360 19.04 -2.51 20.90
C ALA A 360 17.93 -2.86 21.92
N VAL A 361 17.29 -1.85 22.53
CA VAL A 361 16.18 -2.06 23.47
C VAL A 361 14.97 -2.68 22.76
N ASP A 362 14.62 -2.25 21.55
CA ASP A 362 13.56 -2.89 20.76
C ASP A 362 13.90 -4.36 20.44
N THR A 363 15.17 -4.67 20.13
CA THR A 363 15.65 -6.04 19.93
C THR A 363 15.51 -6.89 21.20
N VAL A 364 15.83 -6.34 22.38
CA VAL A 364 15.64 -7.03 23.68
C VAL A 364 14.15 -7.24 23.97
N ARG A 365 13.30 -6.22 23.77
CA ARG A 365 11.84 -6.34 23.88
C ARG A 365 11.28 -7.43 22.96
N LYS A 366 11.75 -7.49 21.72
CA LYS A 366 11.37 -8.51 20.72
C LYS A 366 11.71 -9.92 21.21
N LYS A 367 12.93 -10.14 21.71
CA LYS A 367 13.38 -11.44 22.24
C LYS A 367 12.54 -11.90 23.44
N ILE A 368 12.28 -11.01 24.42
CA ILE A 368 11.50 -11.36 25.62
C ILE A 368 10.05 -11.72 25.25
N ILE A 369 9.40 -10.93 24.39
CA ILE A 369 8.02 -11.21 23.97
C ILE A 369 7.92 -12.50 23.15
N ARG A 370 8.89 -12.78 22.26
CA ARG A 370 8.95 -14.08 21.56
C ARG A 370 9.08 -15.24 22.55
N ARG A 371 10.04 -15.17 23.48
CA ARG A 371 10.28 -16.19 24.51
C ARG A 371 9.01 -16.48 25.32
N ARG A 372 8.35 -15.45 25.85
CA ARG A 372 7.10 -15.61 26.62
C ARG A 372 5.98 -16.28 25.83
N ILE A 373 5.75 -15.83 24.60
CA ILE A 373 4.66 -16.34 23.76
C ILE A 373 4.93 -17.78 23.33
N ILE A 374 6.16 -18.11 22.92
CA ILE A 374 6.54 -19.45 22.45
C ILE A 374 6.62 -20.44 23.62
N ASP A 375 7.37 -20.12 24.68
CA ASP A 375 7.68 -21.05 25.77
C ASP A 375 6.53 -21.20 26.77
N GLN A 376 5.83 -20.10 27.08
CA GLN A 376 4.83 -20.03 28.16
C GLN A 376 3.39 -20.01 27.63
N GLY A 377 3.17 -19.64 26.35
CA GLY A 377 1.84 -19.48 25.76
C GLY A 377 1.06 -18.25 26.25
N VAL A 378 1.66 -17.41 27.11
CA VAL A 378 0.99 -16.29 27.77
C VAL A 378 1.32 -14.96 27.09
N ARG A 379 0.29 -14.16 26.80
CA ARG A 379 0.42 -12.85 26.17
C ARG A 379 0.66 -11.73 27.18
N VAL A 380 1.13 -10.60 26.68
CA VAL A 380 1.49 -9.41 27.47
C VAL A 380 0.30 -8.71 28.14
N ASP A 381 -0.94 -9.11 27.86
CA ASP A 381 -2.17 -8.65 28.52
C ASP A 381 -2.88 -9.79 29.29
N GLY A 382 -2.20 -10.91 29.51
CA GLY A 382 -2.72 -12.08 30.21
C GLY A 382 -3.68 -12.95 29.40
N ARG A 383 -3.99 -12.60 28.13
CA ARG A 383 -4.84 -13.43 27.27
C ARG A 383 -4.17 -14.72 26.82
N GLN A 384 -5.02 -15.69 26.50
CA GLN A 384 -4.63 -16.88 25.72
C GLN A 384 -4.40 -16.53 24.24
N LEU A 385 -3.74 -17.43 23.52
CA LEU A 385 -3.34 -17.25 22.12
C LEU A 385 -4.54 -17.05 21.17
N ASP A 386 -5.66 -17.72 21.41
CA ASP A 386 -6.88 -17.68 20.58
C ASP A 386 -7.97 -16.70 21.07
N GLN A 387 -7.72 -15.98 22.15
CA GLN A 387 -8.72 -15.16 22.84
C GLN A 387 -8.85 -13.74 22.24
N VAL A 388 -10.07 -13.37 21.84
CA VAL A 388 -10.44 -12.00 21.43
C VAL A 388 -10.58 -11.08 22.65
N ARG A 389 -10.23 -9.79 22.53
CA ARG A 389 -10.42 -8.78 23.61
C ARG A 389 -11.91 -8.53 23.91
N PRO A 390 -12.25 -7.99 25.10
CA PRO A 390 -13.61 -7.56 25.43
C PRO A 390 -14.22 -6.64 24.34
N LEU A 391 -15.49 -6.92 24.00
CA LEU A 391 -16.19 -6.29 22.88
C LEU A 391 -17.35 -5.39 23.35
N TYR A 392 -17.27 -4.11 22.99
CA TYR A 392 -18.36 -3.15 23.09
C TYR A 392 -18.92 -2.88 21.69
N CYS A 393 -20.23 -2.91 21.57
CA CYS A 393 -20.98 -2.61 20.35
C CYS A 393 -22.20 -1.80 20.74
N GLU A 394 -22.45 -0.73 20.00
CA GLU A 394 -23.56 0.20 20.17
C GLU A 394 -23.98 0.71 18.78
N SER A 395 -25.29 0.69 18.51
CA SER A 395 -25.91 1.14 17.26
C SER A 395 -26.77 2.38 17.51
N GLY A 396 -26.84 3.29 16.53
CA GLY A 396 -27.71 4.47 16.64
C GLY A 396 -27.18 5.58 17.55
N THR A 397 -25.88 5.58 17.87
CA THR A 397 -25.18 6.57 18.71
C THR A 397 -25.51 8.02 18.39
N TYR A 398 -25.80 8.34 17.11
CA TYR A 398 -26.20 9.68 16.67
C TYR A 398 -27.50 9.66 15.84
N PRO A 399 -28.70 9.75 16.45
CA PRO A 399 -30.00 9.61 15.79
C PRO A 399 -30.34 10.62 14.68
N MET A 400 -29.51 11.64 14.47
CA MET A 400 -29.64 12.62 13.38
C MET A 400 -28.94 12.21 12.07
N LEU A 401 -28.05 11.22 12.12
CA LEU A 401 -27.37 10.68 10.93
C LEU A 401 -28.27 9.64 10.24
N HIS A 402 -27.94 9.23 9.01
CA HIS A 402 -28.68 8.14 8.37
C HIS A 402 -28.45 6.82 9.13
N GLY A 403 -27.20 6.53 9.49
CA GLY A 403 -26.85 5.48 10.45
C GLY A 403 -25.50 5.72 11.13
N SER A 404 -25.30 5.10 12.28
CA SER A 404 -24.14 5.28 13.15
C SER A 404 -23.87 4.08 14.06
N SER A 405 -22.62 3.87 14.45
CA SER A 405 -22.26 2.88 15.47
C SER A 405 -20.93 3.19 16.16
N LEU A 406 -20.82 2.82 17.44
CA LEU A 406 -19.56 2.79 18.18
C LEU A 406 -19.14 1.32 18.41
N PHE A 407 -17.96 0.95 17.90
CA PHE A 407 -17.39 -0.39 18.08
C PHE A 407 -16.06 -0.29 18.84
N SER A 408 -15.91 -1.06 19.91
CA SER A 408 -14.64 -1.18 20.66
C SER A 408 -14.25 -2.64 20.87
N ARG A 409 -12.95 -2.94 20.74
CA ARG A 409 -12.33 -4.25 20.99
C ARG A 409 -11.07 -4.05 21.83
N GLY A 410 -11.23 -4.11 23.15
CA GLY A 410 -10.29 -3.49 24.09
C GLY A 410 -10.00 -2.03 23.74
N ASP A 411 -8.75 -1.61 23.87
CA ASP A 411 -8.27 -0.24 23.61
C ASP A 411 -8.28 0.19 22.11
N THR A 412 -8.92 -0.58 21.23
CA THR A 412 -9.18 -0.21 19.83
C THR A 412 -10.65 0.14 19.64
N GLN A 413 -10.96 1.41 19.34
CA GLN A 413 -12.31 1.93 19.18
C GLN A 413 -12.46 2.73 17.87
N VAL A 414 -13.58 2.53 17.18
CA VAL A 414 -13.98 3.32 16.01
C VAL A 414 -15.42 3.82 16.14
N LEU A 415 -15.64 5.07 15.71
CA LEU A 415 -16.96 5.58 15.38
C LEU A 415 -17.15 5.41 13.87
N CYS A 416 -18.20 4.69 13.47
CA CYS A 416 -18.60 4.56 12.08
C CYS A 416 -19.92 5.29 11.84
N THR A 417 -20.03 5.99 10.71
CA THR A 417 -21.22 6.71 10.29
C THR A 417 -21.53 6.44 8.82
N VAL A 418 -22.80 6.48 8.46
CA VAL A 418 -23.29 6.26 7.10
C VAL A 418 -24.03 7.49 6.61
N THR A 419 -23.83 7.82 5.34
CA THR A 419 -24.57 8.85 4.61
C THR A 419 -25.08 8.29 3.30
N LEU A 420 -26.37 8.46 3.05
CA LEU A 420 -27.05 8.09 1.82
C LEU A 420 -27.18 9.31 0.89
N GLY A 421 -26.83 9.12 -0.38
CA GLY A 421 -26.92 10.10 -1.46
C GLY A 421 -27.67 9.54 -2.68
N ALA A 422 -28.03 10.41 -3.62
CA ALA A 422 -28.63 10.01 -4.89
C ALA A 422 -27.60 9.30 -5.79
N PRO A 423 -28.01 8.54 -6.83
CA PRO A 423 -27.08 7.96 -7.81
C PRO A 423 -26.12 8.97 -8.46
N GLY A 424 -26.54 10.24 -8.58
CA GLY A 424 -25.69 11.33 -9.08
C GLY A 424 -24.51 11.72 -8.18
N ASP A 425 -24.53 11.33 -6.91
CA ASP A 425 -23.47 11.60 -5.92
C ASP A 425 -22.32 10.57 -5.97
N ALA A 426 -22.42 9.54 -6.83
CA ALA A 426 -21.42 8.49 -6.94
C ALA A 426 -20.04 9.04 -7.39
N GLN A 427 -18.98 8.58 -6.73
CA GLN A 427 -17.61 9.03 -6.99
C GLN A 427 -17.20 8.63 -8.42
N ARG A 428 -16.82 9.61 -9.25
CA ARG A 428 -16.22 9.34 -10.56
C ARG A 428 -14.77 8.92 -10.41
N LEU A 429 -14.36 7.88 -11.14
CA LEU A 429 -13.00 7.34 -11.10
C LEU A 429 -12.27 7.63 -12.42
N ASP A 430 -11.31 8.55 -12.39
CA ASP A 430 -10.35 8.77 -13.50
C ASP A 430 -9.27 7.65 -13.47
N SER A 431 -9.62 6.39 -13.76
CA SER A 431 -8.65 5.29 -13.95
C SER A 431 -8.75 4.72 -15.36
N ILE A 432 -7.70 4.02 -15.78
CA ILE A 432 -7.60 3.32 -17.07
C ILE A 432 -8.36 1.98 -17.08
N VAL A 433 -8.69 1.42 -15.91
CA VAL A 433 -9.38 0.12 -15.77
C VAL A 433 -10.44 0.13 -14.67
N GLY A 434 -11.46 -0.71 -14.83
CA GLY A 434 -12.58 -0.83 -13.89
C GLY A 434 -13.73 0.14 -14.16
N PRO A 435 -14.70 0.24 -13.23
CA PRO A 435 -15.91 1.04 -13.44
C PRO A 435 -15.61 2.55 -13.39
N PRO A 436 -16.26 3.37 -14.24
CA PRO A 436 -16.06 4.82 -14.26
C PRO A 436 -16.67 5.54 -13.04
N THR A 437 -17.48 4.85 -12.26
CA THR A 437 -18.17 5.35 -11.06
C THR A 437 -18.12 4.34 -9.91
N LYS A 438 -18.18 4.85 -8.69
CA LYS A 438 -18.13 4.10 -7.44
C LYS A 438 -19.25 4.59 -6.51
N ARG A 439 -20.33 3.80 -6.40
CA ARG A 439 -21.50 4.12 -5.55
C ARG A 439 -21.27 3.85 -4.06
N PHE A 440 -20.34 2.97 -3.70
CA PHE A 440 -19.99 2.63 -2.32
C PHE A 440 -18.59 3.15 -2.00
N MET A 441 -18.46 4.00 -0.98
CA MET A 441 -17.20 4.63 -0.56
C MET A 441 -16.96 4.42 0.93
N LEU A 442 -15.75 4.03 1.34
CA LEU A 442 -15.35 4.02 2.75
C LEU A 442 -14.15 4.93 3.01
N HIS A 443 -14.40 6.05 3.70
CA HIS A 443 -13.36 6.98 4.13
C HIS A 443 -12.95 6.67 5.58
N TYR A 444 -11.75 6.11 5.74
CA TYR A 444 -11.12 5.83 7.04
C TYR A 444 -10.23 7.00 7.47
N SER A 445 -10.24 7.37 8.75
CA SER A 445 -9.40 8.43 9.33
C SER A 445 -8.79 8.00 10.66
N PHE A 446 -7.49 8.23 10.81
CA PHE A 446 -6.65 7.86 11.95
C PHE A 446 -6.07 9.14 12.61
N PRO A 447 -6.86 9.83 13.44
CA PRO A 447 -6.42 11.06 14.08
C PRO A 447 -5.35 10.77 15.16
N PRO A 448 -4.37 11.66 15.36
CA PRO A 448 -3.22 11.39 16.24
C PRO A 448 -3.62 11.29 17.72
N PHE A 449 -4.76 11.86 18.13
CA PHE A 449 -5.29 11.67 19.48
C PHE A 449 -5.62 10.20 19.80
N SER A 450 -5.94 9.37 18.79
CA SER A 450 -6.28 7.95 18.99
C SER A 450 -5.12 7.08 19.50
N ILE A 451 -3.91 7.63 19.50
CA ILE A 451 -2.69 7.06 20.07
C ILE A 451 -2.01 7.98 21.10
N ASN A 452 -2.69 9.06 21.52
CA ASN A 452 -2.17 10.12 22.40
C ASN A 452 -0.91 10.85 21.86
N GLU A 453 -0.88 11.12 20.56
CA GLU A 453 0.22 11.86 19.90
C GLU A 453 -0.21 13.21 19.33
N VAL A 454 0.77 14.06 19.01
CA VAL A 454 0.58 15.33 18.28
C VAL A 454 1.06 15.16 16.85
N GLY A 455 0.14 15.14 15.89
CA GLY A 455 0.43 14.93 14.47
C GLY A 455 -0.17 16.00 13.55
N LYS A 456 0.52 16.34 12.47
CA LYS A 456 -0.01 17.20 11.40
C LYS A 456 -0.99 16.40 10.54
N ARG A 457 -2.25 16.86 10.41
CA ARG A 457 -3.13 16.39 9.32
C ARG A 457 -2.68 17.01 8.01
N GLY A 458 -2.73 16.24 6.92
CA GLY A 458 -2.28 16.64 5.58
C GLY A 458 -3.24 16.13 4.49
N GLY A 459 -2.70 15.92 3.27
CA GLY A 459 -3.43 15.24 2.19
C GLY A 459 -3.53 13.72 2.39
N LEU A 460 -3.99 13.00 1.36
CA LEU A 460 -4.23 11.55 1.38
C LEU A 460 -3.05 10.75 1.93
N ASN A 461 -3.25 10.13 3.09
CA ASN A 461 -2.27 9.26 3.72
C ASN A 461 -2.34 7.84 3.15
N ARG A 462 -1.21 7.31 2.67
CA ARG A 462 -1.10 5.95 2.13
C ARG A 462 -1.64 4.88 3.10
N ARG A 463 -1.46 5.03 4.42
CA ARG A 463 -1.98 4.06 5.41
C ARG A 463 -3.49 4.14 5.56
N GLU A 464 -4.05 5.35 5.59
CA GLU A 464 -5.50 5.57 5.77
C GLU A 464 -6.28 5.07 4.56
N VAL A 465 -5.85 5.40 3.33
CA VAL A 465 -6.46 4.89 2.09
C VAL A 465 -6.39 3.36 2.02
N GLY A 466 -5.25 2.76 2.39
CA GLY A 466 -5.10 1.31 2.43
C GLY A 466 -6.02 0.62 3.44
N HIS A 467 -6.13 1.16 4.66
CA HIS A 467 -7.05 0.65 5.68
C HIS A 467 -8.52 0.81 5.29
N GLY A 468 -8.87 1.96 4.67
CA GLY A 468 -10.21 2.22 4.15
C GLY A 468 -10.61 1.23 3.06
N THR A 469 -9.75 1.03 2.07
CA THR A 469 -9.99 0.10 0.94
C THR A 469 -10.14 -1.35 1.39
N LEU A 470 -9.38 -1.80 2.41
CA LEU A 470 -9.57 -3.15 2.98
C LEU A 470 -10.98 -3.31 3.59
N ALA A 471 -11.43 -2.33 4.37
CA ALA A 471 -12.78 -2.38 4.94
C ALA A 471 -13.88 -2.18 3.89
N GLU A 472 -13.60 -1.40 2.83
CA GLU A 472 -14.48 -1.22 1.68
C GLU A 472 -14.71 -2.55 0.94
N LYS A 473 -13.63 -3.27 0.59
CA LYS A 473 -13.67 -4.62 0.00
C LYS A 473 -14.51 -5.59 0.83
N ALA A 474 -14.32 -5.57 2.15
CA ALA A 474 -15.00 -6.46 3.08
C ALA A 474 -16.52 -6.23 3.15
N LEU A 475 -16.96 -4.96 3.13
CA LEU A 475 -18.37 -4.57 3.28
C LEU A 475 -19.14 -4.55 1.95
N LEU A 476 -18.47 -4.20 0.85
CA LEU A 476 -19.07 -4.21 -0.49
C LEU A 476 -19.63 -5.60 -0.86
N ALA A 477 -19.01 -6.67 -0.35
CA ALA A 477 -19.45 -8.05 -0.58
C ALA A 477 -20.87 -8.36 -0.05
N VAL A 478 -21.36 -7.67 1.00
CA VAL A 478 -22.72 -7.87 1.55
C VAL A 478 -23.72 -6.79 1.16
N LEU A 479 -23.30 -5.78 0.39
CA LEU A 479 -24.16 -4.70 -0.07
C LEU A 479 -25.21 -5.24 -1.06
N PRO A 480 -26.49 -4.81 -0.99
CA PRO A 480 -27.49 -5.15 -1.99
C PRO A 480 -27.10 -4.66 -3.41
N PRO A 481 -27.62 -5.28 -4.48
CA PRO A 481 -27.48 -4.80 -5.86
C PRO A 481 -27.87 -3.33 -6.07
N GLU A 482 -27.49 -2.75 -7.21
CA GLU A 482 -27.83 -1.36 -7.51
C GLU A 482 -29.31 -1.19 -7.89
N ASP A 483 -29.90 -2.16 -8.58
CA ASP A 483 -31.34 -2.13 -8.93
C ASP A 483 -32.24 -2.26 -7.68
N ASP A 484 -31.83 -3.09 -6.71
CA ASP A 484 -32.54 -3.27 -5.43
C ASP A 484 -32.32 -2.10 -4.46
N PHE A 485 -31.16 -1.44 -4.54
CA PHE A 485 -30.80 -0.33 -3.66
C PHE A 485 -30.02 0.77 -4.43
N PRO A 486 -30.71 1.59 -5.24
CA PRO A 486 -30.11 2.62 -6.09
C PRO A 486 -29.82 3.91 -5.29
N TYR A 487 -28.97 3.75 -4.27
CA TYR A 487 -28.42 4.83 -3.46
C TYR A 487 -26.89 4.84 -3.58
N THR A 488 -26.32 6.05 -3.57
CA THR A 488 -24.91 6.24 -3.24
C THR A 488 -24.75 6.10 -1.74
N VAL A 489 -23.78 5.29 -1.30
CA VAL A 489 -23.53 4.97 0.11
C VAL A 489 -22.11 5.39 0.47
N ARG A 490 -21.99 6.30 1.43
CA ARG A 490 -20.71 6.71 2.01
C ARG A 490 -20.63 6.25 3.46
N VAL A 491 -19.65 5.42 3.76
CA VAL A 491 -19.22 5.09 5.12
C VAL A 491 -18.07 6.00 5.50
N ASN A 492 -18.14 6.59 6.69
CA ASN A 492 -17.06 7.35 7.32
C ASN A 492 -16.65 6.60 8.59
N SER A 493 -15.35 6.37 8.80
CA SER A 493 -14.82 5.69 9.99
C SER A 493 -13.74 6.52 10.63
N GLU A 494 -14.01 7.02 11.83
CA GLU A 494 -13.03 7.75 12.65
C GLU A 494 -12.53 6.86 13.78
N VAL A 495 -11.21 6.63 13.81
CA VAL A 495 -10.57 5.88 14.89
C VAL A 495 -10.49 6.77 16.14
N MET A 496 -11.15 6.34 17.21
CA MET A 496 -11.19 7.07 18.48
C MET A 496 -10.09 6.61 19.45
N ALA A 497 -9.78 5.32 19.44
CA ALA A 497 -8.65 4.73 20.16
C ALA A 497 -8.02 3.60 19.33
N SER A 498 -6.72 3.35 19.49
CA SER A 498 -6.00 2.35 18.71
C SER A 498 -4.96 1.59 19.52
N ASP A 499 -5.18 0.29 19.74
CA ASP A 499 -4.15 -0.67 20.12
C ASP A 499 -4.22 -1.97 19.29
N GLY A 500 -4.27 -1.85 17.96
CA GLY A 500 -4.14 -2.98 17.04
C GLY A 500 -5.38 -3.22 16.19
N SER A 501 -5.16 -3.28 14.87
CA SER A 501 -6.14 -3.63 13.83
C SER A 501 -7.44 -2.82 13.83
N THR A 502 -7.28 -1.49 13.84
CA THR A 502 -8.36 -0.52 13.66
C THR A 502 -9.14 -0.70 12.36
N SER A 503 -8.50 -1.15 11.26
CA SER A 503 -9.21 -1.44 10.00
C SER A 503 -10.19 -2.60 10.12
N MET A 504 -9.94 -3.57 11.00
CA MET A 504 -10.89 -4.64 11.30
C MET A 504 -12.00 -4.18 12.25
N ALA A 505 -11.71 -3.25 13.18
CA ALA A 505 -12.76 -2.55 13.93
C ALA A 505 -13.67 -1.72 13.00
N THR A 506 -13.11 -1.06 11.98
CA THR A 506 -13.85 -0.35 10.93
C THR A 506 -14.78 -1.26 10.12
N VAL A 507 -14.40 -2.52 9.86
CA VAL A 507 -15.32 -3.50 9.25
C VAL A 507 -16.53 -3.75 10.16
N CYS A 508 -16.30 -4.05 11.45
CA CYS A 508 -17.38 -4.33 12.40
C CYS A 508 -18.31 -3.13 12.61
N GLY A 509 -17.74 -1.95 12.87
CA GLY A 509 -18.50 -0.70 13.03
C GLY A 509 -19.23 -0.32 11.74
N GLY A 510 -18.57 -0.39 10.59
CA GLY A 510 -19.20 -0.15 9.29
C GLY A 510 -20.38 -1.09 9.03
N SER A 511 -20.23 -2.38 9.33
CA SER A 511 -21.32 -3.35 9.18
C SER A 511 -22.53 -3.02 10.08
N MET A 512 -22.31 -2.61 11.34
CA MET A 512 -23.39 -2.14 12.22
C MET A 512 -24.02 -0.84 11.74
N ALA A 513 -23.21 0.14 11.30
CA ALA A 513 -23.73 1.44 10.85
C ALA A 513 -24.52 1.34 9.53
N LEU A 514 -24.22 0.37 8.66
CA LEU A 514 -25.01 0.06 7.46
C LEU A 514 -26.39 -0.53 7.82
N MET A 515 -26.46 -1.44 8.80
CA MET A 515 -27.73 -1.94 9.32
C MET A 515 -28.52 -0.86 10.07
N ASP A 516 -27.83 0.00 10.84
CA ASP A 516 -28.42 1.14 11.54
C ASP A 516 -29.08 2.13 10.56
N ALA A 517 -28.46 2.33 9.38
CA ALA A 517 -28.99 3.11 8.26
C ALA A 517 -30.16 2.46 7.51
N GLY A 518 -30.57 1.25 7.91
CA GLY A 518 -31.64 0.50 7.26
C GLY A 518 -31.31 -0.02 5.86
N ILE A 519 -30.03 -0.08 5.50
CA ILE A 519 -29.59 -0.65 4.22
C ILE A 519 -29.80 -2.17 4.30
N PRO A 520 -30.48 -2.81 3.33
CA PRO A 520 -30.74 -4.26 3.33
C PRO A 520 -29.48 -5.06 2.96
N VAL A 521 -28.45 -4.99 3.80
CA VAL A 521 -27.23 -5.81 3.70
C VAL A 521 -27.54 -7.29 3.97
N ARG A 522 -26.87 -8.19 3.26
CA ARG A 522 -27.21 -9.62 3.24
C ARG A 522 -26.93 -10.34 4.57
N GLU A 523 -25.81 -10.02 5.21
CA GLU A 523 -25.40 -10.49 6.56
C GLU A 523 -24.48 -9.45 7.21
N HIS A 524 -24.19 -9.62 8.50
CA HIS A 524 -23.07 -8.92 9.15
C HIS A 524 -21.71 -9.40 8.61
N VAL A 525 -20.75 -8.48 8.54
CA VAL A 525 -19.34 -8.76 8.27
C VAL A 525 -18.54 -8.32 9.50
N ALA A 526 -17.72 -9.23 10.03
CA ALA A 526 -16.77 -8.92 11.09
C ALA A 526 -15.33 -9.09 10.58
N GLY A 527 -14.42 -8.30 11.14
CA GLY A 527 -12.99 -8.40 10.87
C GLY A 527 -12.18 -8.79 12.11
N VAL A 528 -11.16 -9.62 11.94
CA VAL A 528 -10.16 -9.94 12.97
C VAL A 528 -8.75 -9.89 12.38
N SER A 529 -7.76 -9.58 13.21
CA SER A 529 -6.34 -9.73 12.87
C SER A 529 -5.76 -10.93 13.60
N VAL A 530 -5.06 -11.76 12.87
CA VAL A 530 -4.24 -12.85 13.37
C VAL A 530 -2.77 -12.49 13.16
N GLY A 531 -1.90 -12.84 14.11
CA GLY A 531 -0.46 -12.66 14.00
C GLY A 531 0.29 -13.97 14.12
N LEU A 532 1.57 -13.94 13.71
CA LEU A 532 2.53 -15.01 13.93
C LEU A 532 3.69 -14.47 14.77
N VAL A 533 4.12 -15.26 15.74
CA VAL A 533 5.39 -15.10 16.43
C VAL A 533 6.19 -16.38 16.17
N SER A 534 7.30 -16.27 15.45
CA SER A 534 8.15 -17.40 15.08
C SER A 534 9.58 -17.26 15.63
N ASP A 535 10.15 -18.37 16.08
CA ASP A 535 11.60 -18.52 16.15
C ASP A 535 12.15 -19.02 14.80
N VAL A 536 13.38 -18.63 14.46
CA VAL A 536 13.96 -18.85 13.13
C VAL A 536 15.44 -19.21 13.27
N ASP A 537 15.82 -20.36 12.72
CA ASP A 537 17.21 -20.80 12.65
C ASP A 537 18.09 -19.79 11.87
N PRO A 538 19.12 -19.19 12.48
CA PRO A 538 19.89 -18.10 11.85
C PRO A 538 20.70 -18.49 10.61
N PHE A 539 20.98 -19.78 10.40
CA PHE A 539 21.86 -20.26 9.32
C PHE A 539 21.08 -20.71 8.09
N THR A 540 19.90 -21.32 8.29
CA THR A 540 19.02 -21.85 7.25
C THR A 540 17.82 -20.94 6.96
N GLY A 541 17.55 -19.97 7.84
CA GLY A 541 16.40 -19.06 7.74
C GLY A 541 15.05 -19.78 7.83
N ARG A 542 15.00 -20.97 8.43
CA ARG A 542 13.79 -21.79 8.59
C ARG A 542 13.14 -21.53 9.93
N ILE A 543 11.80 -21.50 9.96
CA ILE A 543 11.05 -21.43 11.21
C ILE A 543 11.23 -22.74 11.98
N THR A 544 11.63 -22.64 13.25
CA THR A 544 11.91 -23.76 14.16
C THR A 544 10.69 -24.09 15.03
N ASP A 545 10.08 -23.06 15.62
CA ASP A 545 8.82 -23.12 16.35
C ASP A 545 8.04 -21.81 16.19
N TYR A 546 6.72 -21.84 16.37
CA TYR A 546 5.86 -20.66 16.19
C TYR A 546 4.55 -20.74 16.98
N ARG A 547 3.93 -19.58 17.21
CA ARG A 547 2.59 -19.45 17.79
C ARG A 547 1.75 -18.48 16.96
N ILE A 548 0.48 -18.84 16.77
CA ILE A 548 -0.53 -18.05 16.07
C ILE A 548 -1.35 -17.29 17.12
N LEU A 549 -1.52 -15.98 16.94
CA LEU A 549 -2.17 -15.07 17.90
C LEU A 549 -3.47 -14.50 17.30
N THR A 550 -4.59 -14.60 18.02
CA THR A 550 -5.88 -14.02 17.60
C THR A 550 -6.10 -12.65 18.26
N ASP A 551 -6.59 -11.69 17.48
CA ASP A 551 -6.80 -10.30 17.89
C ASP A 551 -5.55 -9.67 18.53
N ILE A 552 -4.51 -9.49 17.71
CA ILE A 552 -3.22 -8.91 18.11
C ILE A 552 -3.32 -7.44 18.57
N LEU A 553 -2.53 -7.12 19.60
CA LEU A 553 -2.26 -5.76 20.07
C LEU A 553 -1.34 -4.99 19.10
N GLY A 554 -1.26 -3.66 19.23
CA GLY A 554 -0.29 -2.85 18.47
C GLY A 554 1.18 -3.22 18.76
N LEU A 555 1.47 -3.66 20.00
CA LEU A 555 2.78 -4.17 20.40
C LEU A 555 3.10 -5.55 19.79
N GLU A 556 2.09 -6.42 19.65
CA GLU A 556 2.21 -7.76 19.08
C GLU A 556 2.31 -7.71 17.54
N ASP A 557 1.64 -6.75 16.89
CA ASP A 557 1.93 -6.36 15.50
C ASP A 557 3.41 -5.97 15.37
N HIS A 558 3.84 -4.89 16.02
CA HIS A 558 5.21 -4.33 15.88
C HIS A 558 6.31 -5.39 16.03
N LEU A 559 6.22 -6.24 17.07
CA LEU A 559 7.23 -7.25 17.40
C LEU A 559 6.98 -8.64 16.78
N GLY A 560 5.82 -8.86 16.16
CA GLY A 560 5.48 -10.09 15.44
C GLY A 560 6.22 -10.23 14.11
N ASP A 561 5.88 -11.30 13.40
CA ASP A 561 6.42 -11.67 12.10
C ASP A 561 5.37 -11.59 10.98
N MET A 562 4.08 -11.61 11.34
CA MET A 562 2.93 -11.60 10.44
C MET A 562 1.81 -10.72 10.99
N ASP A 563 1.14 -9.96 10.12
CA ASP A 563 -0.09 -9.22 10.37
C ASP A 563 -1.13 -9.64 9.32
N PHE A 564 -1.97 -10.61 9.68
CA PHE A 564 -2.98 -11.23 8.83
C PHE A 564 -4.37 -10.71 9.18
N LYS A 565 -4.88 -9.77 8.38
CA LYS A 565 -6.23 -9.23 8.53
C LYS A 565 -7.19 -10.01 7.66
N ILE A 566 -8.33 -10.41 8.22
CA ILE A 566 -9.35 -11.18 7.54
C ILE A 566 -10.74 -10.74 7.99
N ALA A 567 -11.62 -10.56 7.02
CA ALA A 567 -13.00 -10.14 7.21
C ALA A 567 -13.94 -11.09 6.45
N GLY A 568 -15.15 -11.25 6.97
CA GLY A 568 -16.13 -12.15 6.39
C GLY A 568 -17.43 -12.25 7.18
N THR A 569 -18.38 -13.00 6.61
CA THR A 569 -19.68 -13.33 7.20
C THR A 569 -19.57 -14.65 8.00
N ARG A 570 -20.73 -15.25 8.35
CA ARG A 570 -20.78 -16.62 8.87
C ARG A 570 -20.53 -17.66 7.78
N LYS A 571 -20.87 -17.35 6.52
CA LYS A 571 -20.74 -18.25 5.35
C LYS A 571 -19.31 -18.35 4.81
N GLY A 572 -18.56 -17.24 4.81
CA GLY A 572 -17.22 -17.22 4.24
C GLY A 572 -16.50 -15.87 4.36
N ILE A 573 -15.37 -15.78 3.67
CA ILE A 573 -14.43 -14.66 3.69
C ILE A 573 -14.84 -13.63 2.63
N THR A 574 -14.81 -12.35 2.99
CA THR A 574 -15.09 -11.23 2.07
C THR A 574 -13.86 -10.39 1.74
N ALA A 575 -12.87 -10.30 2.64
CA ALA A 575 -11.58 -9.68 2.33
C ALA A 575 -10.42 -10.18 3.20
N ILE A 576 -9.20 -10.11 2.65
CA ILE A 576 -7.94 -10.38 3.36
C ILE A 576 -6.90 -9.30 3.03
N GLN A 577 -6.07 -8.96 4.02
CA GLN A 577 -4.77 -8.34 3.80
C GLN A 577 -3.73 -9.05 4.68
N LEU A 578 -2.79 -9.76 4.05
CA LEU A 578 -1.64 -10.37 4.74
C LEU A 578 -0.38 -9.54 4.50
N ASP A 579 0.26 -9.11 5.59
CA ASP A 579 1.57 -8.47 5.58
C ASP A 579 2.58 -9.30 6.38
N ILE A 580 3.73 -9.59 5.77
CA ILE A 580 4.81 -10.42 6.34
C ILE A 580 6.06 -9.56 6.51
N LYS A 581 6.71 -9.68 7.67
CA LYS A 581 7.88 -8.86 8.07
C LYS A 581 9.25 -9.52 7.84
N PRO A 582 9.45 -10.84 8.02
CA PRO A 582 10.66 -11.52 7.53
C PRO A 582 10.61 -11.69 6.01
N ALA A 583 11.66 -12.29 5.44
CA ALA A 583 11.75 -12.69 4.03
C ALA A 583 10.82 -13.89 3.70
N GLY A 584 9.53 -13.72 3.95
CA GLY A 584 8.46 -14.67 3.66
C GLY A 584 8.23 -15.76 4.72
N ILE A 585 7.01 -16.33 4.71
CA ILE A 585 6.55 -17.43 5.56
C ILE A 585 6.03 -18.59 4.68
N PRO A 586 6.29 -19.86 5.03
CA PRO A 586 5.72 -21.03 4.34
C PRO A 586 4.19 -20.98 4.25
N LEU A 587 3.62 -21.38 3.11
CA LEU A 587 2.18 -21.25 2.85
C LEU A 587 1.30 -22.05 3.83
N ASN A 588 1.75 -23.21 4.30
CA ASN A 588 0.97 -24.03 5.23
C ASN A 588 0.65 -23.28 6.54
N ILE A 589 1.61 -22.55 7.11
CA ILE A 589 1.43 -21.79 8.37
C ILE A 589 0.35 -20.70 8.20
N ILE A 590 0.24 -20.15 6.99
CA ILE A 590 -0.79 -19.15 6.65
C ILE A 590 -2.16 -19.83 6.51
N CYS A 591 -2.24 -20.99 5.86
CA CYS A 591 -3.47 -21.80 5.78
C CYS A 591 -3.95 -22.26 7.17
N GLU A 592 -3.05 -22.75 8.03
CA GLU A 592 -3.34 -23.12 9.42
C GLU A 592 -3.93 -21.95 10.23
N SER A 593 -3.49 -20.72 9.96
CA SER A 593 -3.99 -19.52 10.64
C SER A 593 -5.43 -19.10 10.26
N LEU A 594 -6.03 -19.70 9.22
CA LEU A 594 -7.42 -19.45 8.81
C LEU A 594 -8.44 -19.90 9.87
N GLU A 595 -8.22 -21.03 10.55
CA GLU A 595 -9.19 -21.58 11.51
C GLU A 595 -9.25 -20.77 12.83
N PRO A 596 -8.12 -20.37 13.47
CA PRO A 596 -8.12 -19.39 14.56
C PRO A 596 -8.81 -18.08 14.16
N ALA A 597 -8.56 -17.60 12.93
CA ALA A 597 -9.22 -16.41 12.42
C ALA A 597 -10.73 -16.58 12.25
N ARG A 598 -11.19 -17.72 11.74
CA ARG A 598 -12.62 -18.05 11.62
C ARG A 598 -13.29 -18.09 12.99
N LYS A 599 -12.66 -18.71 14.00
CA LYS A 599 -13.14 -18.71 15.40
C LYS A 599 -13.27 -17.29 15.95
N GLY A 600 -12.24 -16.47 15.81
CA GLY A 600 -12.25 -15.08 16.25
C GLY A 600 -13.31 -14.23 15.54
N ARG A 601 -13.50 -14.43 14.23
CA ARG A 601 -14.54 -13.78 13.41
C ARG A 601 -15.94 -14.10 13.93
N ILE A 602 -16.23 -15.37 14.21
CA ILE A 602 -17.52 -15.81 14.76
C ILE A 602 -17.79 -15.21 16.15
N GLN A 603 -16.81 -15.21 17.07
CA GLN A 603 -16.97 -14.59 18.40
C GLN A 603 -17.36 -13.09 18.33
N ILE A 604 -16.88 -12.38 17.31
CA ILE A 604 -17.20 -10.96 17.10
C ILE A 604 -18.61 -10.79 16.51
N LEU A 605 -18.99 -11.61 15.52
CA LEU A 605 -20.36 -11.65 14.97
C LEU A 605 -21.39 -11.96 16.07
N ASP A 606 -21.10 -12.94 16.93
CA ASP A 606 -21.93 -13.32 18.08
C ASP A 606 -22.15 -12.19 19.11
N ARG A 607 -21.36 -11.09 19.06
CA ARG A 607 -21.57 -9.89 19.89
C ARG A 607 -22.24 -8.74 19.13
N MET A 608 -21.95 -8.59 17.83
CA MET A 608 -22.59 -7.60 16.96
C MET A 608 -24.09 -7.88 16.78
N GLU A 609 -24.45 -9.14 16.50
CA GLU A 609 -25.86 -9.55 16.32
C GLU A 609 -26.72 -9.40 17.59
N LYS A 610 -26.09 -9.28 18.76
CA LYS A 610 -26.78 -9.00 20.04
C LYS A 610 -27.08 -7.50 20.25
N GLU A 611 -26.44 -6.64 19.46
CA GLU A 611 -26.68 -5.19 19.44
C GLU A 611 -27.67 -4.83 18.33
N ILE A 612 -27.42 -5.30 17.11
CA ILE A 612 -28.29 -5.13 15.96
C ILE A 612 -28.32 -6.43 15.16
N SER A 613 -29.47 -7.12 15.12
CA SER A 613 -29.62 -8.43 14.46
C SER A 613 -30.15 -8.33 13.03
N THR A 614 -30.80 -7.22 12.69
CA THR A 614 -31.37 -6.93 11.37
C THR A 614 -31.23 -5.45 11.05
N PRO A 615 -31.18 -5.04 9.77
CA PRO A 615 -31.32 -3.63 9.38
C PRO A 615 -32.56 -2.98 10.00
N ARG A 616 -32.45 -1.70 10.38
CA ARG A 616 -33.60 -0.89 10.82
C ARG A 616 -34.51 -0.53 9.64
N THR A 617 -35.70 -0.03 9.93
CA THR A 617 -36.49 0.70 8.93
C THR A 617 -35.78 2.03 8.60
N MET A 618 -35.60 2.34 7.31
CA MET A 618 -34.99 3.60 6.87
C MET A 618 -35.79 4.83 7.35
N ASN A 619 -35.10 5.94 7.61
CA ASN A 619 -35.71 7.19 8.07
C ASN A 619 -36.08 8.11 6.90
N ASP A 620 -37.37 8.14 6.54
CA ASP A 620 -37.94 9.00 5.48
C ASP A 620 -37.76 10.51 5.70
N GLY A 621 -37.40 10.95 6.92
CA GLY A 621 -37.26 12.36 7.27
C GLY A 621 -35.92 12.98 6.84
N SER A 622 -34.83 12.21 6.85
CA SER A 622 -33.48 12.67 6.53
C SER A 622 -32.89 12.05 5.26
N THR A 623 -33.42 10.91 4.80
CA THR A 623 -32.90 10.16 3.65
C THR A 623 -33.36 10.74 2.31
N PRO A 624 -32.52 10.78 1.26
CA PRO A 624 -32.97 11.16 -0.08
C PRO A 624 -34.12 10.27 -0.55
N ARG A 625 -35.17 10.86 -1.13
CA ARG A 625 -36.36 10.13 -1.60
C ARG A 625 -36.24 9.85 -3.09
N LEU A 626 -36.42 8.58 -3.45
CA LEU A 626 -36.43 8.13 -4.85
C LEU A 626 -37.86 8.15 -5.39
N GLY A 627 -38.01 8.53 -6.66
CA GLY A 627 -39.28 8.51 -7.38
C GLY A 627 -39.12 7.76 -8.70
N PHE A 628 -39.77 6.60 -8.82
CA PHE A 628 -39.73 5.77 -10.02
C PHE A 628 -40.86 6.16 -10.98
N LEU A 629 -40.51 6.42 -12.24
CA LEU A 629 -41.44 6.79 -13.31
C LEU A 629 -41.28 5.83 -14.49
N ASN A 630 -42.23 4.89 -14.61
CA ASN A 630 -42.21 3.87 -15.67
C ASN A 630 -42.83 4.44 -16.95
N PHE A 631 -41.99 4.67 -17.97
CA PHE A 631 -42.43 5.16 -19.29
C PHE A 631 -42.54 4.02 -20.30
N LEU A 632 -43.69 3.96 -20.99
CA LEU A 632 -43.95 2.97 -22.04
C LEU A 632 -43.40 3.48 -23.38
N ILE A 633 -42.21 2.99 -23.78
CA ILE A 633 -41.57 3.36 -25.04
C ILE A 633 -42.25 2.64 -26.20
N CYS A 634 -43.37 3.18 -26.68
CA CYS A 634 -44.00 2.75 -27.92
C CYS A 634 -43.14 3.14 -29.12
N PHE A 635 -42.32 2.20 -29.61
CA PHE A 635 -41.67 2.31 -30.91
C PHE A 635 -42.73 2.33 -32.02
N SER A 636 -43.13 3.53 -32.45
CA SER A 636 -43.95 3.72 -33.64
C SER A 636 -43.19 3.22 -34.85
N SER A 637 -43.55 2.04 -35.35
CA SER A 637 -43.00 1.45 -36.56
C SER A 637 -43.57 2.17 -37.81
N HIS A 638 -43.24 3.45 -37.96
CA HIS A 638 -43.43 4.20 -39.19
C HIS A 638 -42.53 3.59 -40.28
N LYS A 639 -43.12 2.66 -41.04
CA LYS A 639 -42.60 2.25 -42.33
C LYS A 639 -42.52 3.50 -43.22
N PHE A 640 -41.32 3.98 -43.50
CA PHE A 640 -41.10 4.69 -44.75
C PHE A 640 -41.41 3.70 -45.89
N CYS A 641 -42.27 4.11 -46.81
CA CYS A 641 -42.81 3.33 -47.90
C CYS A 641 -42.78 4.17 -49.18
#